data_AF-A0A8H5H8F8-F1
#
_entry.id   AF-A0A8H5H8F8-F1
#
_cell.length_a   1.000
_cell.length_b   1.000
_cell.length_c   1.000
_cell.angle_alpha   90.00
_cell.angle_beta   90.00
_cell.angle_gamma   90.00
#
_symmetry.space_group_name_H-M   'P 1'
#
loop_
_entity.id
_entity.type
_entity.pdbx_description
1 polymer ?
#
loop_
_entity_poly.entity_id
_entity_poly.type
_entity_poly.pdbx_seq_one_letter_code
_entity_poly.pdbx_strand_id
1 'polypeptide(L)'
;MGKEHPVGAADLVDEEEEAIEDVEDSEAVIVVDEAVDVVVAEACGVRGGGVARGGRGGGRGAPGGRGARGGGRGGRGGARGGSNTVLEPHRHPGVFIAKGKDHMLVTKNLVPGESVYGEKRISIEGGVEGTKTEYRVWNPFRSKLAAGVLGGLDHIYIKPGAKVLYLGAASGTSVSHVADIVGPEGVVYAVEFSPRSGRDLINMAKKRTNVIPIVEDARLPNKYRMLLTTVDVIFADVAQPDQARIVIYNAQSFLKDQGHILISIKASCIDSIAPPETIFAAEVEKLKENQFKPLEQVTLEPYERDHAMVSVAFSSIAAAAPPLSKFLLMRPSDVAIDFGTDSDTPPRTSSDFEEITYPSNRWAASHRDEELPLHYMSEDKARRRTGKGGPEGAGIYDSPDEKEQFEGYDGDGKDVYNKIRPVKNRVGSGRLPQPPAPPATTIREFLLQNLEHVPPIVYTLLSCWTRFHKIGKSNVVVWDEAHFGKFGSHYLKREFYFDVHPPLGKMLVGLAGALSGYDGTFDFKSGSEYPENVPYVAMRVMLATFGVGMVPLGWYTAVELGMSQWACHLVALMVLLDVGWLCISRFILLDSMLLFFTFLTVFCLTKFHNQQYQSFSIDWWLWLFMTGFSIGCVTSVKMVGLFVTALVGIYTIEDLWDKFGDLKMSVHDQAKHWAARIVCLIIVPVLVFMASFKIHFMVLNHSGPGDAQMSSLFQANLVGNDFSKNPLEVAYGSKITLKNMGWGGGLLHSHVQTYPVGSNQQQITCYHYKDENNNWVVLPRWDQPEYNPNDELKYMQHGDVIRLQHAPTSRNLHSHTVLAPVTKLNYEVSCYGNSSVGDVGDYWQVEVVDDIKRGTKVDRIHSLTTRLRFRHQQLGCYLRAANAILPQWGFKQVEVSCDKENNPKDVHTYWNVESHWNDRLPAADVKFYRSPFLRDFWHLNVAMMTSNNALIPDPDKEDILASKPFDWPFLHLGLRMCGWGDTQIKYYLLGTPVIAWGGSLSLIVGLLSLGVYLLRRQRKYVDMEPLPFLIMGRVTYVHHYLPTLYFSVLMLAHLLDHFVFSSRRYTLKTKQIAFSFCASLIIGTFWWFKGMAFGIDGPISEHKGLLWRKSWNIYNE
;
A
#
# COMPACT_ATOMS: atom_id res chain seq x y z
N MET A 1 42.36 -6.54 -55.64
CA MET A 1 43.02 -5.77 -54.55
C MET A 1 42.17 -4.54 -54.30
N GLY A 2 41.68 -4.36 -53.09
CA GLY A 2 40.83 -3.21 -52.69
C GLY A 2 39.66 -3.67 -51.83
N LYS A 3 39.82 -3.54 -50.51
CA LYS A 3 38.82 -3.79 -49.47
C LYS A 3 37.88 -2.59 -49.36
N GLU A 4 36.58 -2.84 -49.27
CA GLU A 4 35.62 -1.93 -48.66
C GLU A 4 34.78 -2.74 -47.65
N HIS A 5 34.81 -2.30 -46.39
CA HIS A 5 33.96 -2.78 -45.29
C HIS A 5 32.69 -1.91 -45.25
N PRO A 6 31.48 -2.48 -45.12
CA PRO A 6 30.35 -1.74 -44.58
C PRO A 6 30.30 -1.94 -43.06
N VAL A 7 30.54 -0.85 -42.33
CA VAL A 7 30.15 -0.65 -40.94
C VAL A 7 28.72 -0.11 -40.94
N GLY A 8 27.86 -0.57 -40.03
CA GLY A 8 26.54 0.01 -39.79
C GLY A 8 25.38 -0.97 -39.98
N ALA A 9 25.17 -1.83 -38.98
CA ALA A 9 23.90 -2.53 -38.73
C ALA A 9 23.89 -3.24 -37.36
N ALA A 10 25.06 -3.56 -36.78
CA ALA A 10 25.17 -4.23 -35.49
C ALA A 10 25.03 -3.26 -34.28
N ASP A 11 25.63 -2.07 -34.37
CA ASP A 11 25.66 -1.13 -33.23
C ASP A 11 24.30 -0.49 -32.88
N LEU A 12 23.30 -0.56 -33.77
CA LEU A 12 21.94 -0.05 -33.51
C LEU A 12 21.03 -1.07 -32.84
N VAL A 13 21.40 -2.36 -32.88
CA VAL A 13 20.66 -3.43 -32.19
C VAL A 13 21.15 -3.58 -30.75
N ASP A 14 22.45 -3.35 -30.53
CA ASP A 14 23.04 -3.35 -29.18
C ASP A 14 22.57 -2.14 -28.33
N GLU A 15 22.35 -0.95 -28.92
CA GLU A 15 21.77 0.22 -28.22
C GLU A 15 20.26 0.05 -27.91
N GLU A 16 19.51 -0.70 -28.74
CA GLU A 16 18.12 -1.07 -28.44
C GLU A 16 18.04 -2.16 -27.36
N GLU A 17 19.00 -3.10 -27.28
CA GLU A 17 19.09 -4.09 -26.21
C GLU A 17 19.52 -3.49 -24.87
N GLU A 18 20.46 -2.53 -24.82
CA GLU A 18 20.83 -1.82 -23.58
C GLU A 18 19.67 -0.94 -23.06
N ALA A 19 18.89 -0.31 -23.96
CA ALA A 19 17.71 0.47 -23.59
C ALA A 19 16.50 -0.41 -23.16
N ILE A 20 16.49 -1.70 -23.54
CA ILE A 20 15.51 -2.69 -23.08
C ILE A 20 15.96 -3.32 -21.74
N GLU A 21 17.26 -3.48 -21.49
CA GLU A 21 17.80 -3.90 -20.18
C GLU A 21 17.48 -2.87 -19.07
N ASP A 22 17.54 -1.57 -19.38
CA ASP A 22 17.18 -0.49 -18.43
C ASP A 22 15.66 -0.43 -18.13
N VAL A 23 14.81 -1.05 -18.95
CA VAL A 23 13.35 -1.12 -18.73
C VAL A 23 12.97 -2.36 -17.94
N GLU A 24 13.70 -3.48 -18.09
CA GLU A 24 13.54 -4.69 -17.26
C GLU A 24 14.05 -4.51 -15.83
N ASP A 25 15.03 -3.61 -15.59
CA ASP A 25 15.53 -3.24 -14.26
C ASP A 25 14.48 -2.53 -13.35
N SER A 26 13.28 -2.22 -13.86
CA SER A 26 12.27 -1.37 -13.20
C SER A 26 10.96 -2.04 -12.75
N GLU A 27 10.69 -3.32 -13.04
CA GLU A 27 9.30 -3.81 -13.11
C GLU A 27 8.89 -4.97 -12.19
N ALA A 28 9.29 -4.93 -10.91
CA ALA A 28 8.76 -5.91 -9.96
C ALA A 28 8.69 -5.47 -8.47
N VAL A 29 8.19 -4.28 -8.09
CA VAL A 29 8.12 -3.98 -6.63
C VAL A 29 7.00 -3.05 -6.12
N ILE A 30 5.78 -3.56 -6.00
CA ILE A 30 4.83 -3.40 -4.87
C ILE A 30 4.83 -2.11 -4.03
N VAL A 31 3.73 -1.38 -4.19
CA VAL A 31 3.21 -0.26 -3.39
C VAL A 31 2.77 -0.68 -1.97
N VAL A 32 3.14 0.14 -0.99
CA VAL A 32 2.52 0.18 0.34
C VAL A 32 1.63 1.42 0.37
N ASP A 33 0.32 1.26 0.58
CA ASP A 33 -0.49 2.36 1.10
C ASP A 33 -1.57 1.86 2.06
N GLU A 34 -1.88 2.72 3.04
CA GLU A 34 -2.83 2.61 4.16
C GLU A 34 -2.50 1.62 5.30
N ALA A 35 -1.51 1.98 6.15
CA ALA A 35 -1.51 1.66 7.60
C ALA A 35 -0.47 2.41 8.46
N VAL A 36 0.27 3.41 7.95
CA VAL A 36 1.42 4.01 8.70
C VAL A 36 1.12 5.40 9.30
N ASP A 37 -0.04 6.01 9.04
CA ASP A 37 -0.36 7.36 9.54
C ASP A 37 -0.70 7.48 11.04
N VAL A 38 -0.58 6.41 11.83
CA VAL A 38 -0.93 6.45 13.27
C VAL A 38 0.29 6.45 14.20
N VAL A 39 1.50 6.08 13.75
CA VAL A 39 2.65 5.88 14.65
C VAL A 39 3.60 7.09 14.74
N VAL A 40 3.48 8.09 13.86
CA VAL A 40 4.40 9.25 13.84
C VAL A 40 3.83 10.51 14.55
N ALA A 41 2.55 10.49 14.97
CA ALA A 41 1.92 11.65 15.62
C ALA A 41 2.15 11.74 17.15
N GLU A 42 2.71 10.72 17.82
CA GLU A 42 2.79 10.68 19.30
C GLU A 42 4.17 10.97 19.92
N ALA A 43 5.15 11.45 19.14
CA ALA A 43 6.48 11.81 19.66
C ALA A 43 6.73 13.33 19.81
N CYS A 44 5.71 14.18 19.67
CA CYS A 44 5.82 15.62 19.89
C CYS A 44 4.70 16.17 20.80
N GLY A 45 4.52 15.54 21.96
CA GLY A 45 3.72 16.09 23.07
C GLY A 45 4.49 17.17 23.82
N VAL A 46 4.48 18.41 23.32
CA VAL A 46 4.96 19.56 24.09
C VAL A 46 3.93 19.89 25.18
N ARG A 47 4.35 19.62 26.42
CA ARG A 47 3.76 20.00 27.71
C ARG A 47 2.82 21.22 27.64
N GLY A 48 1.52 20.97 27.84
CA GLY A 48 0.57 21.98 28.30
C GLY A 48 0.83 22.31 29.78
N GLY A 49 1.62 23.36 30.01
CA GLY A 49 1.80 23.98 31.32
C GLY A 49 0.99 25.27 31.39
N GLY A 50 -0.21 25.21 31.94
CA GLY A 50 -0.99 26.41 32.28
C GLY A 50 -0.36 27.14 33.45
N VAL A 51 0.10 28.37 33.22
CA VAL A 51 0.38 29.34 34.29
C VAL A 51 -0.31 30.65 33.95
N ALA A 52 -1.38 30.91 34.69
CA ALA A 52 -2.05 32.20 34.74
C ALA A 52 -1.13 33.24 35.39
N ARG A 53 -0.96 34.39 34.74
CA ARG A 53 -0.62 35.65 35.42
C ARG A 53 -1.14 36.82 34.58
N GLY A 54 -2.15 37.50 35.12
CA GLY A 54 -2.70 38.72 34.53
C GLY A 54 -1.85 39.96 34.81
N GLY A 55 -2.24 41.06 34.17
CA GLY A 55 -1.85 42.40 34.62
C GLY A 55 -1.66 43.45 33.52
N ARG A 56 -2.70 44.27 33.33
CA ARG A 56 -2.67 45.74 33.13
C ARG A 56 -1.93 46.34 31.91
N GLY A 57 -2.71 46.89 30.98
CA GLY A 57 -3.10 48.32 31.03
C GLY A 57 -2.19 49.39 30.38
N GLY A 58 -2.78 50.16 29.47
CA GLY A 58 -2.37 51.53 29.04
C GLY A 58 -1.51 51.56 27.78
N GLY A 59 -1.74 52.39 26.75
CA GLY A 59 -2.63 53.52 26.58
C GLY A 59 -1.92 54.61 25.76
N ARG A 60 -2.52 54.98 24.61
CA ARG A 60 -2.45 56.27 23.88
C ARG A 60 -1.15 56.68 23.17
N GLY A 61 -1.29 57.08 21.90
CA GLY A 61 -0.26 57.80 21.16
C GLY A 61 -0.55 58.08 19.67
N ALA A 62 -1.68 58.70 19.35
CA ALA A 62 -1.92 59.50 18.12
C ALA A 62 -2.73 60.74 18.58
N PRO A 63 -2.68 61.95 17.96
CA PRO A 63 -2.82 62.16 16.51
C PRO A 63 -2.20 63.44 15.90
N GLY A 64 -2.36 63.60 14.58
CA GLY A 64 -2.36 64.89 13.85
C GLY A 64 -1.52 64.86 12.56
N GLY A 65 -1.98 65.26 11.38
CA GLY A 65 -3.25 65.81 10.94
C GLY A 65 -3.10 66.68 9.68
N ARG A 66 -3.70 66.22 8.57
CA ARG A 66 -4.39 66.96 7.48
C ARG A 66 -3.65 67.77 6.39
N GLY A 67 -4.10 67.49 5.14
CA GLY A 67 -4.23 68.43 4.01
C GLY A 67 -4.02 67.75 2.63
N ALA A 68 -5.00 67.02 2.06
CA ALA A 68 -5.94 67.47 0.98
C ALA A 68 -5.23 67.89 -0.33
N ARG A 69 -5.59 67.54 -1.57
CA ARG A 69 -6.86 67.15 -2.23
C ARG A 69 -6.51 66.85 -3.71
N GLY A 70 -7.27 66.00 -4.41
CA GLY A 70 -7.36 66.03 -5.88
C GLY A 70 -7.43 64.67 -6.56
N GLY A 71 -8.65 64.22 -6.90
CA GLY A 71 -8.90 63.00 -7.67
C GLY A 71 -9.24 63.27 -9.14
N GLY A 72 -9.16 62.21 -9.96
CA GLY A 72 -9.67 62.11 -11.33
C GLY A 72 -9.13 60.82 -11.98
N ARG A 73 -9.88 59.70 -11.95
CA ARG A 73 -10.84 59.20 -12.97
C ARG A 73 -10.22 58.55 -14.24
N GLY A 74 -10.41 57.22 -14.33
CA GLY A 74 -10.86 56.46 -15.52
C GLY A 74 -9.76 55.90 -16.44
N GLY A 75 -9.81 54.70 -17.01
CA GLY A 75 -10.75 53.55 -17.05
C GLY A 75 -10.04 52.40 -17.83
N ARG A 76 -10.55 51.19 -18.13
CA ARG A 76 -11.81 50.45 -17.93
C ARG A 76 -11.53 49.02 -18.45
N GLY A 77 -12.11 47.97 -17.85
CA GLY A 77 -11.99 46.61 -18.39
C GLY A 77 -12.74 45.47 -17.68
N GLY A 78 -13.74 45.77 -16.83
CA GLY A 78 -14.67 44.77 -16.29
C GLY A 78 -16.08 45.31 -16.43
N ALA A 79 -16.88 44.74 -17.32
CA ALA A 79 -18.25 45.18 -17.54
C ALA A 79 -19.09 44.90 -16.28
N ARG A 80 -19.51 45.97 -15.60
CA ARG A 80 -20.52 45.94 -14.54
C ARG A 80 -21.81 45.37 -15.11
N GLY A 81 -22.30 44.26 -14.55
CA GLY A 81 -23.68 43.80 -14.70
C GLY A 81 -24.63 44.67 -13.90
N GLY A 82 -24.77 45.93 -14.31
CA GLY A 82 -25.79 46.85 -13.84
C GLY A 82 -26.94 46.88 -14.84
N SER A 83 -27.85 45.92 -14.75
CA SER A 83 -29.21 46.05 -15.26
C SER A 83 -30.13 45.56 -14.17
N ASN A 84 -31.15 46.35 -13.82
CA ASN A 84 -32.30 45.83 -13.06
C ASN A 84 -32.91 44.73 -13.91
N THR A 85 -32.49 43.50 -13.67
CA THR A 85 -32.84 42.34 -14.49
C THR A 85 -34.03 41.70 -13.79
N VAL A 86 -35.21 41.79 -14.39
CA VAL A 86 -36.44 41.23 -13.81
C VAL A 86 -36.43 39.72 -14.07
N LEU A 87 -36.57 38.92 -13.02
CA LEU A 87 -36.72 37.47 -13.15
C LEU A 87 -38.20 37.12 -13.29
N GLU A 88 -38.53 36.38 -14.33
CA GLU A 88 -39.84 35.77 -14.53
C GLU A 88 -39.72 34.25 -14.54
N PRO A 89 -40.65 33.51 -13.91
CA PRO A 89 -40.68 32.05 -14.02
C PRO A 89 -40.94 31.62 -15.47
N HIS A 90 -40.23 30.60 -15.94
CA HIS A 90 -40.47 29.99 -17.25
C HIS A 90 -41.69 29.05 -17.19
N ARG A 91 -42.19 28.61 -18.36
CA ARG A 91 -43.27 27.59 -18.43
C ARG A 91 -42.88 26.27 -17.75
N HIS A 92 -41.58 25.95 -17.68
CA HIS A 92 -41.07 24.76 -17.02
C HIS A 92 -40.69 25.08 -15.57
N PRO A 93 -41.16 24.27 -14.59
CA PRO A 93 -40.89 24.53 -13.18
C PRO A 93 -39.39 24.40 -12.89
N GLY A 94 -38.85 25.32 -12.07
CA GLY A 94 -37.43 25.37 -11.72
C GLY A 94 -36.53 26.14 -12.71
N VAL A 95 -37.08 26.57 -13.85
CA VAL A 95 -36.40 27.40 -14.86
C VAL A 95 -36.98 28.82 -14.85
N PHE A 96 -36.14 29.82 -15.07
CA PHE A 96 -36.52 31.23 -15.06
C PHE A 96 -35.94 31.95 -16.29
N ILE A 97 -36.56 33.08 -16.65
CA ILE A 97 -36.04 34.02 -17.65
C ILE A 97 -35.62 35.29 -16.94
N ALA A 98 -34.37 35.70 -17.15
CA ALA A 98 -33.87 37.01 -16.77
C ALA A 98 -34.09 38.01 -17.91
N LYS A 99 -35.04 38.93 -17.73
CA LYS A 99 -35.33 40.01 -18.69
C LYS A 99 -34.33 41.15 -18.52
N GLY A 100 -33.40 41.26 -19.47
CA GLY A 100 -32.51 42.40 -19.66
C GLY A 100 -32.59 42.95 -21.10
N LYS A 101 -31.49 43.52 -21.60
CA LYS A 101 -31.36 43.87 -23.03
C LYS A 101 -31.48 42.65 -23.94
N ASP A 102 -30.90 41.53 -23.49
CA ASP A 102 -31.09 40.21 -24.05
C ASP A 102 -31.81 39.35 -22.99
N HIS A 103 -32.78 38.55 -23.42
CA HIS A 103 -33.45 37.58 -22.53
C HIS A 103 -32.53 36.38 -22.31
N MET A 104 -32.21 36.07 -21.05
CA MET A 104 -31.32 34.96 -20.69
C MET A 104 -32.08 33.88 -19.92
N LEU A 105 -31.87 32.61 -20.28
CA LEU A 105 -32.38 31.47 -19.52
C LEU A 105 -31.52 31.31 -18.25
N VAL A 106 -32.15 31.16 -17.08
CA VAL A 106 -31.45 31.04 -15.80
C VAL A 106 -32.06 29.97 -14.89
N THR A 107 -31.23 29.35 -14.04
CA THR A 107 -31.64 28.41 -12.99
C THR A 107 -31.28 28.97 -11.62
N LYS A 108 -31.99 28.58 -10.56
CA LYS A 108 -31.68 28.99 -9.19
C LYS A 108 -30.43 28.25 -8.71
N ASN A 109 -29.42 28.97 -8.23
CA ASN A 109 -28.17 28.36 -7.78
C ASN A 109 -28.36 27.67 -6.42
N LEU A 110 -28.06 26.38 -6.33
CA LEU A 110 -28.03 25.65 -5.04
C LEU A 110 -26.81 25.97 -4.19
N VAL A 111 -25.70 26.43 -4.79
CA VAL A 111 -24.44 26.75 -4.09
C VAL A 111 -24.06 28.22 -4.36
N PRO A 112 -24.64 29.19 -3.61
CA PRO A 112 -24.38 30.60 -3.83
C PRO A 112 -22.89 30.95 -3.70
N GLY A 113 -22.40 31.83 -4.56
CA GLY A 113 -21.01 32.30 -4.56
C GLY A 113 -20.11 31.62 -5.60
N GLU A 114 -20.53 30.49 -6.16
CA GLU A 114 -19.72 29.67 -7.07
C GLU A 114 -20.37 29.45 -8.44
N SER A 115 -19.58 29.59 -9.51
CA SER A 115 -19.91 29.20 -10.88
C SER A 115 -19.21 27.89 -11.24
N VAL A 116 -19.84 27.03 -12.04
CA VAL A 116 -19.27 25.70 -12.38
C VAL A 116 -18.33 25.77 -13.58
N TYR A 117 -18.68 26.54 -14.61
CA TYR A 117 -17.91 26.63 -15.86
C TYR A 117 -17.67 28.08 -16.30
N GLY A 118 -17.74 29.02 -15.36
CA GLY A 118 -17.50 30.45 -15.58
C GLY A 118 -18.71 31.21 -16.13
N GLU A 119 -19.92 30.67 -15.99
CA GLU A 119 -21.16 31.31 -16.38
C GLU A 119 -21.49 32.56 -15.55
N LYS A 120 -22.24 33.49 -16.17
CA LYS A 120 -22.71 34.71 -15.49
C LYS A 120 -23.70 34.33 -14.37
N ARG A 121 -23.61 35.04 -13.25
CA ARG A 121 -24.49 34.87 -12.08
C ARG A 121 -25.26 36.15 -11.79
N ILE A 122 -26.51 36.00 -11.35
CA ILE A 122 -27.43 37.09 -11.02
C ILE A 122 -27.85 36.93 -9.57
N SER A 123 -27.47 37.88 -8.72
CA SER A 123 -27.86 37.89 -7.30
C SER A 123 -29.04 38.82 -7.07
N ILE A 124 -30.07 38.34 -6.37
CA ILE A 124 -31.22 39.15 -5.92
C ILE A 124 -31.26 39.11 -4.39
N GLU A 125 -31.41 40.28 -3.78
CA GLU A 125 -31.63 40.40 -2.34
C GLU A 125 -33.05 39.94 -2.01
N GLY A 126 -33.17 38.83 -1.28
CA GLY A 126 -34.47 38.32 -0.85
C GLY A 126 -35.10 39.24 0.19
N GLY A 127 -36.42 39.40 0.15
CA GLY A 127 -37.20 40.25 1.07
C GLY A 127 -37.27 39.77 2.53
N VAL A 128 -36.47 38.77 2.91
CA VAL A 128 -36.29 38.31 4.29
C VAL A 128 -34.86 38.64 4.69
N GLU A 129 -34.70 39.45 5.74
CA GLU A 129 -33.44 40.07 6.18
C GLU A 129 -32.21 39.16 6.00
N GLY A 130 -31.36 39.52 5.03
CA GLY A 130 -29.98 39.00 4.92
C GLY A 130 -29.72 37.83 3.96
N THR A 131 -30.72 37.21 3.33
CA THR A 131 -30.47 36.09 2.40
C THR A 131 -30.43 36.55 0.93
N LYS A 132 -29.24 36.47 0.30
CA LYS A 132 -29.05 36.71 -1.13
C LYS A 132 -29.33 35.42 -1.90
N THR A 133 -30.37 35.42 -2.73
CA THR A 133 -30.65 34.30 -3.65
C THR A 133 -29.90 34.54 -4.95
N GLU A 134 -29.14 33.55 -5.41
CA GLU A 134 -28.36 33.64 -6.65
C GLU A 134 -28.94 32.75 -7.74
N TYR A 135 -28.85 33.22 -8.98
CA TYR A 135 -29.26 32.53 -10.20
C TYR A 135 -28.07 32.41 -11.15
N ARG A 136 -28.05 31.33 -11.94
CA ARG A 136 -26.98 31.01 -12.91
C ARG A 136 -27.53 31.07 -14.33
N VAL A 137 -26.81 31.73 -15.23
CA VAL A 137 -27.17 31.76 -16.65
C VAL A 137 -26.92 30.40 -17.29
N TRP A 138 -27.94 29.85 -17.96
CA TRP A 138 -27.89 28.57 -18.64
C TRP A 138 -27.65 28.80 -20.14
N ASN A 139 -26.46 28.44 -20.61
CA ASN A 139 -26.04 28.70 -21.99
C ASN A 139 -26.54 27.60 -22.97
N PRO A 140 -27.38 27.93 -23.96
CA PRO A 140 -27.90 26.96 -24.93
C PRO A 140 -26.84 26.39 -25.88
N PHE A 141 -25.75 27.12 -26.15
CA PHE A 141 -24.63 26.63 -26.98
C PHE A 141 -23.70 25.64 -26.26
N ARG A 142 -23.94 25.38 -24.97
CA ARG A 142 -23.16 24.43 -24.17
C ARG A 142 -24.02 23.33 -23.55
N SER A 143 -25.33 23.43 -23.66
CA SER A 143 -26.27 22.51 -23.03
C SER A 143 -27.41 22.20 -23.99
N LYS A 144 -27.44 20.96 -24.48
CA LYS A 144 -28.45 20.49 -25.42
C LYS A 144 -29.86 20.57 -24.82
N LEU A 145 -29.99 20.37 -23.51
CA LEU A 145 -31.25 20.55 -22.79
C LEU A 145 -31.72 22.01 -22.79
N ALA A 146 -30.81 22.98 -22.59
CA ALA A 146 -31.16 24.40 -22.69
C ALA A 146 -31.53 24.81 -24.12
N ALA A 147 -30.83 24.26 -25.13
CA ALA A 147 -31.20 24.44 -26.53
C ALA A 147 -32.60 23.87 -26.81
N GLY A 148 -32.95 22.71 -26.26
CA GLY A 148 -34.30 22.14 -26.37
C GLY A 148 -35.38 23.00 -25.70
N VAL A 149 -35.10 23.53 -24.51
CA VAL A 149 -36.03 24.46 -23.82
C VAL A 149 -36.28 25.73 -24.63
N LEU A 150 -35.24 26.33 -25.22
CA LEU A 150 -35.41 27.51 -26.09
C LEU A 150 -35.95 27.17 -27.49
N GLY A 151 -35.72 25.94 -27.96
CA GLY A 151 -36.27 25.39 -29.20
C GLY A 151 -37.76 25.09 -29.13
N GLY A 152 -38.38 25.24 -27.96
CA GLY A 152 -39.84 25.17 -27.79
C GLY A 152 -40.36 23.81 -27.36
N LEU A 153 -39.54 22.98 -26.72
CA LEU A 153 -39.96 21.68 -26.17
C LEU A 153 -41.11 21.86 -25.15
N ASP A 154 -42.21 21.14 -25.31
CA ASP A 154 -43.44 21.36 -24.53
C ASP A 154 -43.29 20.86 -23.09
N HIS A 155 -42.63 19.72 -22.90
CA HIS A 155 -42.43 19.12 -21.58
C HIS A 155 -41.03 18.50 -21.40
N ILE A 156 -40.19 19.11 -20.56
CA ILE A 156 -38.88 18.52 -20.19
C ILE A 156 -38.96 17.40 -19.15
N TYR A 157 -40.10 17.25 -18.45
CA TYR A 157 -40.34 16.30 -17.36
C TYR A 157 -39.42 16.41 -16.11
N ILE A 158 -38.27 17.07 -16.22
CA ILE A 158 -37.38 17.44 -15.13
C ILE A 158 -38.05 18.59 -14.35
N LYS A 159 -38.48 18.29 -13.13
CA LYS A 159 -39.19 19.22 -12.24
C LYS A 159 -38.58 19.18 -10.84
N PRO A 160 -38.81 20.21 -10.01
CA PRO A 160 -38.41 20.18 -8.61
C PRO A 160 -38.93 18.92 -7.90
N GLY A 161 -38.05 18.23 -7.16
CA GLY A 161 -38.34 16.97 -6.45
C GLY A 161 -38.25 15.69 -7.29
N ALA A 162 -38.00 15.76 -8.60
CA ALA A 162 -37.88 14.57 -9.45
C ALA A 162 -36.57 13.81 -9.23
N LYS A 163 -36.58 12.48 -9.45
CA LYS A 163 -35.36 11.67 -9.56
C LYS A 163 -34.97 11.53 -11.03
N VAL A 164 -33.79 12.03 -11.40
CA VAL A 164 -33.30 12.05 -12.78
C VAL A 164 -32.09 11.14 -12.94
N LEU A 165 -32.11 10.26 -13.94
CA LEU A 165 -30.93 9.53 -14.40
C LEU A 165 -30.35 10.23 -15.61
N TYR A 166 -29.15 10.78 -15.46
CA TYR A 166 -28.42 11.47 -16.51
C TYR A 166 -27.35 10.55 -17.09
N LEU A 167 -27.49 10.16 -18.37
CA LEU A 167 -26.53 9.32 -19.09
C LEU A 167 -25.62 10.20 -19.95
N GLY A 168 -24.30 10.11 -19.73
CA GLY A 168 -23.31 10.93 -20.44
C GLY A 168 -23.06 12.29 -19.76
N ALA A 169 -22.79 12.27 -18.45
CA ALA A 169 -22.68 13.46 -17.60
C ALA A 169 -21.44 14.35 -17.84
N ALA A 170 -20.42 13.84 -18.54
CA ALA A 170 -19.16 14.50 -18.87
C ALA A 170 -18.60 15.34 -17.70
N SER A 171 -18.20 16.59 -17.95
CA SER A 171 -17.59 17.49 -16.95
C SER A 171 -18.60 18.18 -16.00
N GLY A 172 -19.89 17.80 -16.04
CA GLY A 172 -20.90 18.28 -15.10
C GLY A 172 -21.52 19.66 -15.41
N THR A 173 -21.30 20.21 -16.61
CA THR A 173 -21.85 21.52 -17.05
C THR A 173 -23.39 21.53 -17.02
N SER A 174 -24.04 20.69 -17.84
CA SER A 174 -25.50 20.54 -17.89
C SER A 174 -26.07 19.89 -16.63
N VAL A 175 -25.38 18.89 -16.08
CA VAL A 175 -25.79 18.18 -14.85
C VAL A 175 -25.98 19.14 -13.69
N SER A 176 -25.11 20.15 -13.56
CA SER A 176 -25.24 21.16 -12.51
C SER A 176 -26.52 22.01 -12.63
N HIS A 177 -27.01 22.27 -13.84
CA HIS A 177 -28.28 22.98 -14.06
C HIS A 177 -29.48 22.06 -13.84
N VAL A 178 -29.40 20.78 -14.23
CA VAL A 178 -30.43 19.78 -13.93
C VAL A 178 -30.58 19.61 -12.41
N ALA A 179 -29.45 19.54 -11.68
CA ALA A 179 -29.44 19.50 -10.22
C ALA A 179 -30.11 20.74 -9.60
N ASP A 180 -29.82 21.92 -10.13
CA ASP A 180 -30.44 23.19 -9.69
C ASP A 180 -31.97 23.22 -9.92
N ILE A 181 -32.46 22.66 -11.03
CA ILE A 181 -33.90 22.58 -11.36
C ILE A 181 -34.62 21.58 -10.48
N VAL A 182 -34.02 20.41 -10.27
CA VAL A 182 -34.54 19.34 -9.42
C VAL A 182 -34.58 19.79 -7.95
N GLY A 183 -33.64 20.64 -7.54
CA GLY A 183 -33.60 21.21 -6.20
C GLY A 183 -33.13 20.21 -5.13
N PRO A 184 -33.19 20.60 -3.85
CA PRO A 184 -32.62 19.81 -2.74
C PRO A 184 -33.42 18.54 -2.41
N GLU A 185 -34.70 18.48 -2.78
CA GLU A 185 -35.58 17.33 -2.48
C GLU A 185 -35.47 16.19 -3.52
N GLY A 186 -35.00 16.49 -4.74
CA GLY A 186 -34.81 15.48 -5.77
C GLY A 186 -33.34 15.07 -5.90
N VAL A 187 -33.09 14.05 -6.73
CA VAL A 187 -31.76 13.42 -6.86
C VAL A 187 -31.41 13.26 -8.33
N VAL A 188 -30.16 13.57 -8.69
CA VAL A 188 -29.61 13.36 -10.03
C VAL A 188 -28.54 12.28 -9.98
N TYR A 189 -28.80 11.14 -10.59
CA TYR A 189 -27.82 10.08 -10.80
C TYR A 189 -27.05 10.38 -12.10
N ALA A 190 -25.78 10.74 -11.99
CA ALA A 190 -24.97 11.19 -13.12
C ALA A 190 -23.98 10.11 -13.53
N VAL A 191 -24.26 9.43 -14.66
CA VAL A 191 -23.44 8.32 -15.17
C VAL A 191 -22.44 8.82 -16.21
N GLU A 192 -21.17 8.52 -15.99
CA GLU A 192 -20.07 8.86 -16.89
C GLU A 192 -19.07 7.70 -16.98
N PHE A 193 -18.55 7.41 -18.17
CA PHE A 193 -17.59 6.33 -18.38
C PHE A 193 -16.14 6.79 -18.16
N SER A 194 -15.81 8.02 -18.56
CA SER A 194 -14.43 8.52 -18.50
C SER A 194 -13.99 8.85 -17.07
N PRO A 195 -12.88 8.28 -16.56
CA PRO A 195 -12.35 8.63 -15.24
C PRO A 195 -11.95 10.10 -15.10
N ARG A 196 -11.45 10.72 -16.19
CA ARG A 196 -11.07 12.14 -16.21
C ARG A 196 -12.28 13.05 -16.00
N SER A 197 -13.32 12.88 -16.81
CA SER A 197 -14.58 13.61 -16.66
C SER A 197 -15.28 13.27 -15.33
N GLY A 198 -15.18 12.01 -14.89
CA GLY A 198 -15.67 11.54 -13.59
C GLY A 198 -15.04 12.29 -12.42
N ARG A 199 -13.74 12.64 -12.47
CA ARG A 199 -13.08 13.43 -11.43
C ARG A 199 -13.69 14.83 -11.28
N ASP A 200 -13.96 15.50 -12.40
CA ASP A 200 -14.60 16.83 -12.42
C ASP A 200 -16.05 16.74 -11.93
N LEU A 201 -16.77 15.70 -12.36
CA LEU A 201 -18.14 15.41 -11.91
C LEU A 201 -18.20 15.15 -10.39
N ILE A 202 -17.25 14.40 -9.84
CA ILE A 202 -17.13 14.15 -8.39
C ILE A 202 -16.84 15.45 -7.64
N ASN A 203 -15.93 16.29 -8.15
CA ASN A 203 -15.62 17.57 -7.52
C ASN A 203 -16.82 18.54 -7.50
N MET A 204 -17.65 18.51 -8.55
CA MET A 204 -18.90 19.24 -8.61
C MET A 204 -19.96 18.66 -7.64
N ALA A 205 -20.08 17.33 -7.58
CA ALA A 205 -21.00 16.62 -6.69
C ALA A 205 -20.66 16.77 -5.20
N LYS A 206 -19.38 16.95 -4.84
CA LYS A 206 -18.98 17.30 -3.46
C LYS A 206 -19.65 18.57 -2.95
N LYS A 207 -19.97 19.51 -3.86
CA LYS A 207 -20.60 20.79 -3.53
C LYS A 207 -22.12 20.75 -3.69
N ARG A 208 -22.63 19.96 -4.65
CA ARG A 208 -24.05 19.73 -4.90
C ARG A 208 -24.45 18.34 -4.41
N THR A 209 -24.91 18.26 -3.16
CA THR A 209 -25.22 17.01 -2.46
C THR A 209 -26.37 16.21 -3.08
N ASN A 210 -27.17 16.82 -3.97
CA ASN A 210 -28.24 16.15 -4.70
C ASN A 210 -27.77 15.44 -5.98
N VAL A 211 -26.47 15.47 -6.30
CA VAL A 211 -25.87 14.76 -7.43
C VAL A 211 -25.09 13.55 -6.94
N ILE A 212 -25.42 12.36 -7.45
CA ILE A 212 -24.69 11.11 -7.18
C ILE A 212 -23.89 10.76 -8.43
N PRO A 213 -22.55 10.95 -8.43
CA PRO A 213 -21.70 10.63 -9.57
C PRO A 213 -21.44 9.12 -9.63
N ILE A 214 -21.65 8.52 -10.81
CA ILE A 214 -21.44 7.09 -11.07
C ILE A 214 -20.45 6.98 -12.22
N VAL A 215 -19.23 6.56 -11.92
CA VAL A 215 -18.16 6.39 -12.92
C VAL A 215 -18.16 4.95 -13.43
N GLU A 216 -19.10 4.63 -14.32
CA GLU A 216 -19.29 3.30 -14.91
C GLU A 216 -19.85 3.39 -16.34
N ASP A 217 -19.75 2.28 -17.09
CA ASP A 217 -20.24 2.20 -18.46
C ASP A 217 -21.78 2.10 -18.54
N ALA A 218 -22.42 3.11 -19.14
CA ALA A 218 -23.87 3.16 -19.32
C ALA A 218 -24.46 1.97 -20.09
N ARG A 219 -23.66 1.25 -20.89
CA ARG A 219 -24.06 0.02 -21.61
C ARG A 219 -24.36 -1.16 -20.68
N LEU A 220 -23.87 -1.12 -19.43
CA LEU A 220 -23.94 -2.22 -18.47
C LEU A 220 -24.66 -1.80 -17.17
N PRO A 221 -25.99 -1.56 -17.20
CA PRO A 221 -26.75 -1.09 -16.03
C PRO A 221 -26.68 -2.04 -14.82
N ASN A 222 -26.40 -3.34 -15.05
CA ASN A 222 -26.21 -4.31 -13.98
C ASN A 222 -25.05 -3.96 -13.03
N LYS A 223 -24.00 -3.30 -13.51
CA LYS A 223 -22.83 -2.96 -12.69
C LYS A 223 -23.13 -1.92 -11.63
N TYR A 224 -23.94 -0.91 -11.96
CA TYR A 224 -24.32 0.17 -11.04
C TYR A 224 -25.74 0.03 -10.48
N ARG A 225 -26.41 -1.11 -10.72
CA ARG A 225 -27.77 -1.37 -10.22
C ARG A 225 -27.94 -1.15 -8.72
N MET A 226 -26.90 -1.45 -7.93
CA MET A 226 -26.94 -1.31 -6.47
C MET A 226 -26.94 0.14 -5.99
N LEU A 227 -26.60 1.10 -6.86
CA LEU A 227 -26.45 2.52 -6.52
C LEU A 227 -27.69 3.37 -6.86
N LEU A 228 -28.60 2.85 -7.70
CA LEU A 228 -29.77 3.60 -8.17
C LEU A 228 -31.07 3.03 -7.63
N THR A 229 -31.96 3.93 -7.22
CA THR A 229 -33.40 3.63 -7.05
C THR A 229 -34.14 3.82 -8.36
N THR A 230 -35.42 3.43 -8.42
CA THR A 230 -36.28 3.78 -9.55
C THR A 230 -36.34 5.29 -9.77
N VAL A 231 -36.23 5.72 -11.03
CA VAL A 231 -36.14 7.13 -11.45
C VAL A 231 -37.39 7.56 -12.20
N ASP A 232 -37.69 8.87 -12.17
CA ASP A 232 -38.88 9.44 -12.81
C ASP A 232 -38.60 9.83 -14.27
N VAL A 233 -37.37 10.30 -14.55
CA VAL A 233 -36.96 10.78 -15.86
C VAL A 233 -35.55 10.31 -16.21
N ILE A 234 -35.32 9.89 -17.45
CA ILE A 234 -33.98 9.67 -18.00
C ILE A 234 -33.66 10.80 -18.97
N PHE A 235 -32.50 11.44 -18.80
CA PHE A 235 -31.93 12.35 -19.79
C PHE A 235 -30.67 11.71 -20.39
N ALA A 236 -30.64 11.53 -21.71
CA ALA A 236 -29.56 10.85 -22.40
C ALA A 236 -28.83 11.79 -23.37
N ASP A 237 -27.57 12.08 -23.05
CA ASP A 237 -26.64 12.86 -23.87
C ASP A 237 -25.38 12.04 -24.20
N VAL A 238 -25.62 10.80 -24.65
CA VAL A 238 -24.57 9.84 -25.00
C VAL A 238 -24.28 9.95 -26.50
N ALA A 239 -23.02 10.20 -26.86
CA ALA A 239 -22.57 10.29 -28.24
C ALA A 239 -21.99 8.95 -28.74
N GLN A 240 -22.80 7.88 -28.71
CA GLN A 240 -22.42 6.54 -29.19
C GLN A 240 -23.35 6.07 -30.32
N PRO A 241 -22.89 5.23 -31.27
CA PRO A 241 -23.73 4.74 -32.36
C PRO A 241 -24.92 3.90 -31.89
N ASP A 242 -24.82 3.23 -30.74
CA ASP A 242 -25.86 2.39 -30.15
C ASP A 242 -26.70 3.12 -29.08
N GLN A 243 -26.93 4.43 -29.29
CA GLN A 243 -27.62 5.31 -28.34
C GLN A 243 -29.00 4.80 -27.91
N ALA A 244 -29.89 4.45 -28.86
CA ALA A 244 -31.21 3.90 -28.52
C ALA A 244 -31.11 2.66 -27.62
N ARG A 245 -30.18 1.74 -27.91
CA ARG A 245 -29.99 0.53 -27.12
C ARG A 245 -29.61 0.87 -25.68
N ILE A 246 -28.65 1.78 -25.48
CA ILE A 246 -28.21 2.21 -24.13
C ILE A 246 -29.40 2.76 -23.34
N VAL A 247 -30.22 3.61 -23.97
CA VAL A 247 -31.40 4.20 -23.33
C VAL A 247 -32.44 3.13 -22.99
N ILE A 248 -32.74 2.20 -23.91
CA ILE A 248 -33.70 1.12 -23.71
C ILE A 248 -33.32 0.25 -22.50
N TYR A 249 -32.07 -0.21 -22.44
CA TYR A 249 -31.59 -1.06 -21.33
C TYR A 249 -31.65 -0.34 -19.97
N ASN A 250 -31.32 0.96 -19.94
CA ASN A 250 -31.40 1.77 -18.74
C ASN A 250 -32.84 2.04 -18.30
N ALA A 251 -33.73 2.32 -19.26
CA ALA A 251 -35.14 2.54 -19.00
C ALA A 251 -35.81 1.28 -18.43
N GLN A 252 -35.59 0.13 -19.05
CA GLN A 252 -36.10 -1.15 -18.55
C GLN A 252 -35.58 -1.50 -17.14
N SER A 253 -34.38 -1.04 -16.80
CA SER A 253 -33.75 -1.33 -15.50
C SER A 253 -34.20 -0.40 -14.37
N PHE A 254 -34.42 0.89 -14.67
CA PHE A 254 -34.53 1.93 -13.65
C PHE A 254 -35.73 2.88 -13.79
N LEU A 255 -36.32 3.02 -14.97
CA LEU A 255 -37.41 4.00 -15.19
C LEU A 255 -38.74 3.45 -14.66
N LYS A 256 -39.51 4.28 -13.95
CA LYS A 256 -40.86 3.92 -13.51
C LYS A 256 -41.82 3.76 -14.69
N ASP A 257 -42.87 2.96 -14.52
CA ASP A 257 -43.97 2.88 -15.48
C ASP A 257 -44.60 4.27 -15.69
N GLN A 258 -44.92 4.61 -16.94
CA GLN A 258 -45.30 5.97 -17.37
C GLN A 258 -44.21 7.05 -17.15
N GLY A 259 -42.97 6.64 -16.89
CA GLY A 259 -41.83 7.54 -16.83
C GLY A 259 -41.46 8.12 -18.20
N HIS A 260 -40.70 9.21 -18.20
CA HIS A 260 -40.35 9.93 -19.41
C HIS A 260 -38.86 9.89 -19.71
N ILE A 261 -38.52 9.96 -20.99
CA ILE A 261 -37.14 9.96 -21.47
C ILE A 261 -36.96 11.15 -22.40
N LEU A 262 -35.86 11.86 -22.22
CA LEU A 262 -35.36 12.86 -23.14
C LEU A 262 -34.05 12.35 -23.76
N ILE A 263 -34.03 12.18 -25.08
CA ILE A 263 -32.88 11.68 -25.82
C ILE A 263 -32.38 12.79 -26.74
N SER A 264 -31.10 13.15 -26.59
CA SER A 264 -30.43 14.06 -27.52
C SER A 264 -29.73 13.25 -28.62
N ILE A 265 -30.36 13.12 -29.78
CA ILE A 265 -29.82 12.37 -30.91
C ILE A 265 -28.87 13.27 -31.70
N LYS A 266 -27.65 12.78 -31.92
CA LYS A 266 -26.63 13.42 -32.77
C LYS A 266 -26.43 12.58 -34.02
N ALA A 267 -26.92 13.06 -35.17
CA ALA A 267 -26.91 12.30 -36.41
C ALA A 267 -25.49 11.84 -36.79
N SER A 268 -24.51 12.75 -36.74
CA SER A 268 -23.13 12.48 -37.17
C SER A 268 -22.38 11.43 -36.33
N CYS A 269 -22.86 11.09 -35.13
CA CYS A 269 -22.25 10.05 -34.28
C CYS A 269 -22.86 8.67 -34.51
N ILE A 270 -24.03 8.59 -35.14
CA ILE A 270 -24.69 7.34 -35.49
C ILE A 270 -24.24 6.91 -36.89
N ASP A 271 -24.36 7.80 -37.86
CA ASP A 271 -23.90 7.61 -39.22
C ASP A 271 -23.52 8.97 -39.82
N SER A 272 -22.30 9.11 -40.32
CA SER A 272 -21.80 10.35 -40.91
C SER A 272 -22.11 10.50 -42.41
N ILE A 273 -22.63 9.45 -43.05
CA ILE A 273 -22.90 9.41 -44.50
C ILE A 273 -24.36 9.73 -44.78
N ALA A 274 -25.28 9.19 -43.98
CA ALA A 274 -26.70 9.36 -44.17
C ALA A 274 -27.20 10.78 -43.78
N PRO A 275 -28.24 11.31 -44.44
CA PRO A 275 -28.83 12.60 -44.07
C PRO A 275 -29.41 12.58 -42.63
N PRO A 276 -29.26 13.65 -41.83
CA PRO A 276 -29.74 13.69 -40.44
C PRO A 276 -31.21 13.31 -40.25
N GLU A 277 -32.09 13.73 -41.17
CA GLU A 277 -33.53 13.40 -41.13
C GLU A 277 -33.78 11.89 -41.19
N THR A 278 -32.99 11.15 -41.98
CA THR A 278 -33.11 9.69 -42.10
C THR A 278 -32.67 8.99 -40.82
N ILE A 279 -31.64 9.52 -40.15
CA ILE A 279 -31.12 8.98 -38.89
C ILE A 279 -32.10 9.23 -37.75
N PHE A 280 -32.70 10.43 -37.69
CA PHE A 280 -33.73 10.72 -36.69
C PHE A 280 -34.94 9.82 -36.85
N ALA A 281 -35.42 9.60 -38.07
CA ALA A 281 -36.52 8.68 -38.34
C ALA A 281 -36.16 7.23 -37.92
N ALA A 282 -34.95 6.76 -38.25
CA ALA A 282 -34.48 5.43 -37.90
C ALA A 282 -34.39 5.21 -36.38
N GLU A 283 -33.86 6.17 -35.62
CA GLU A 283 -33.80 6.08 -34.16
C GLU A 283 -35.19 6.12 -33.50
N VAL A 284 -36.11 6.94 -34.04
CA VAL A 284 -37.50 6.98 -33.57
C VAL A 284 -38.21 5.64 -33.83
N GLU A 285 -37.98 5.00 -34.99
CA GLU A 285 -38.52 3.67 -35.28
C GLU A 285 -37.93 2.60 -34.33
N LYS A 286 -36.62 2.60 -34.07
CA LYS A 286 -36.01 1.70 -33.08
C LYS A 286 -36.62 1.83 -31.69
N LEU A 287 -36.97 3.05 -31.27
CA LEU A 287 -37.65 3.29 -30.00
C LEU A 287 -39.08 2.72 -30.03
N LYS A 288 -39.83 2.94 -31.12
CA LYS A 288 -41.18 2.36 -31.29
C LYS A 288 -41.17 0.83 -31.28
N GLU A 289 -40.21 0.19 -31.96
CA GLU A 289 -40.03 -1.27 -31.97
C GLU A 289 -39.84 -1.84 -30.57
N ASN A 290 -39.19 -1.09 -29.68
CA ASN A 290 -38.94 -1.46 -28.30
C ASN A 290 -39.99 -0.94 -27.31
N GLN A 291 -41.19 -0.60 -27.80
CA GLN A 291 -42.37 -0.21 -27.00
C GLN A 291 -42.25 1.15 -26.31
N PHE A 292 -41.39 2.04 -26.82
CA PHE A 292 -41.29 3.41 -26.36
C PHE A 292 -42.15 4.32 -27.25
N LYS A 293 -43.03 5.12 -26.64
CA LYS A 293 -43.94 6.02 -27.38
C LYS A 293 -43.32 7.41 -27.53
N PRO A 294 -42.80 7.79 -28.72
CA PRO A 294 -42.32 9.15 -28.94
C PRO A 294 -43.48 10.15 -28.83
N LEU A 295 -43.25 11.28 -28.16
CA LEU A 295 -44.25 12.32 -27.91
C LEU A 295 -43.99 13.55 -28.76
N GLU A 296 -42.77 14.07 -28.73
CA GLU A 296 -42.34 15.25 -29.48
C GLU A 296 -40.89 15.07 -29.96
N GLN A 297 -40.58 15.72 -31.08
CA GLN A 297 -39.24 15.83 -31.64
C GLN A 297 -38.99 17.29 -32.00
N VAL A 298 -37.89 17.85 -31.49
CA VAL A 298 -37.49 19.25 -31.72
C VAL A 298 -36.05 19.26 -32.21
N THR A 299 -35.80 19.91 -33.34
CA THR A 299 -34.44 20.14 -33.84
C THR A 299 -33.77 21.26 -33.04
N LEU A 300 -32.47 21.13 -32.74
CA LEU A 300 -31.74 22.07 -31.87
C LEU A 300 -31.07 23.23 -32.61
N GLU A 301 -31.41 23.45 -33.88
CA GLU A 301 -30.93 24.61 -34.63
C GLU A 301 -31.57 25.91 -34.12
N PRO A 302 -30.82 27.03 -33.98
CA PRO A 302 -29.48 27.29 -34.48
C PRO A 302 -28.32 26.98 -33.50
N TYR A 303 -28.57 26.33 -32.36
CA TYR A 303 -27.56 26.16 -31.31
C TYR A 303 -26.59 25.00 -31.59
N GLU A 304 -27.12 23.86 -32.03
CA GLU A 304 -26.38 22.65 -32.35
C GLU A 304 -26.81 22.14 -33.71
N ARG A 305 -25.88 22.02 -34.66
CA ARG A 305 -26.15 21.47 -36.00
C ARG A 305 -26.33 19.96 -35.95
N ASP A 306 -27.21 19.41 -36.77
CA ASP A 306 -27.45 17.96 -36.90
C ASP A 306 -27.84 17.25 -35.58
N HIS A 307 -28.47 17.99 -34.66
CA HIS A 307 -28.99 17.45 -33.41
C HIS A 307 -30.51 17.61 -33.30
N ALA A 308 -31.16 16.60 -32.73
CA ALA A 308 -32.57 16.62 -32.39
C ALA A 308 -32.79 16.10 -30.97
N MET A 309 -33.69 16.73 -30.24
CA MET A 309 -34.20 16.25 -28.96
C MET A 309 -35.51 15.49 -29.20
N VAL A 310 -35.60 14.27 -28.69
CA VAL A 310 -36.81 13.45 -28.76
C VAL A 310 -37.29 13.18 -27.34
N SER A 311 -38.55 13.50 -27.05
CA SER A 311 -39.19 13.12 -25.79
C SER A 311 -40.07 11.90 -25.98
N VAL A 312 -40.03 10.99 -25.00
CA VAL A 312 -40.58 9.65 -25.11
C VAL A 312 -41.23 9.24 -23.80
N ALA A 313 -42.41 8.61 -23.87
CA ALA A 313 -43.05 7.95 -22.73
C ALA A 313 -42.74 6.46 -22.73
N PHE A 314 -42.45 5.92 -21.54
CA PHE A 314 -42.25 4.50 -21.29
C PHE A 314 -43.55 3.87 -20.76
N SER A 315 -44.02 2.77 -21.38
CA SER A 315 -45.23 2.05 -20.99
C SER A 315 -44.95 0.55 -20.91
N SER A 316 -45.14 -0.06 -19.74
CA SER A 316 -44.89 -1.49 -19.50
C SER A 316 -46.05 -2.43 -19.87
N ILE A 317 -47.23 -1.90 -20.21
CA ILE A 317 -48.46 -2.69 -20.43
C ILE A 317 -48.86 -2.70 -21.91
N ALA A 318 -48.42 -3.72 -22.66
CA ALA A 318 -49.07 -4.21 -23.88
C ALA A 318 -48.46 -5.56 -24.33
N ALA A 319 -48.78 -6.65 -23.62
CA ALA A 319 -48.44 -8.00 -24.05
C ALA A 319 -49.71 -8.81 -24.33
N ALA A 320 -50.06 -8.94 -25.61
CA ALA A 320 -50.92 -10.00 -26.12
C ALA A 320 -50.07 -10.91 -27.04
N ALA A 321 -49.97 -12.18 -26.67
CA ALA A 321 -49.20 -13.28 -27.30
C ALA A 321 -49.82 -13.72 -28.67
N PRO A 322 -49.33 -14.75 -29.44
CA PRO A 322 -48.60 -15.99 -29.05
C PRO A 322 -47.59 -16.54 -30.12
N PRO A 323 -47.22 -17.85 -30.17
CA PRO A 323 -46.38 -18.61 -29.23
C PRO A 323 -45.21 -19.36 -29.94
N LEU A 324 -44.18 -19.79 -29.21
CA LEU A 324 -43.49 -21.08 -29.47
C LEU A 324 -42.56 -21.46 -28.31
N SER A 325 -42.37 -22.75 -28.19
CA SER A 325 -42.27 -23.51 -26.95
C SER A 325 -40.84 -23.90 -26.56
N LYS A 326 -40.72 -24.31 -25.28
CA LYS A 326 -39.79 -25.32 -24.74
C LYS A 326 -38.31 -24.94 -24.57
N PHE A 327 -37.87 -24.64 -23.34
CA PHE A 327 -37.37 -25.62 -22.33
C PHE A 327 -36.64 -24.90 -21.16
N LEU A 328 -37.03 -25.20 -19.91
CA LEU A 328 -36.27 -25.19 -18.62
C LEU A 328 -35.46 -23.91 -18.26
N LEU A 329 -35.63 -23.23 -17.12
CA LEU A 329 -35.70 -23.70 -15.73
C LEU A 329 -36.23 -22.60 -14.77
N MET A 330 -36.97 -23.02 -13.74
CA MET A 330 -37.66 -22.23 -12.71
C MET A 330 -36.72 -21.52 -11.71
N ARG A 331 -37.16 -20.37 -11.18
CA ARG A 331 -36.88 -19.92 -9.80
C ARG A 331 -38.21 -19.74 -9.03
N PRO A 332 -38.24 -19.99 -7.71
CA PRO A 332 -39.48 -20.02 -6.92
C PRO A 332 -39.94 -18.61 -6.52
N SER A 333 -41.26 -18.45 -6.42
CA SER A 333 -41.95 -17.25 -5.97
C SER A 333 -42.10 -17.19 -4.44
N ASP A 334 -41.92 -15.98 -3.92
CA ASP A 334 -42.09 -15.59 -2.53
C ASP A 334 -43.50 -15.87 -1.99
N VAL A 335 -43.55 -16.49 -0.82
CA VAL A 335 -44.76 -16.68 -0.02
C VAL A 335 -44.93 -15.44 0.88
N ALA A 336 -45.96 -14.64 0.61
CA ALA A 336 -46.44 -13.62 1.53
C ALA A 336 -47.32 -14.27 2.61
N ILE A 337 -47.00 -14.00 3.87
CA ILE A 337 -47.78 -14.44 5.04
C ILE A 337 -48.74 -13.30 5.41
N ASP A 338 -50.03 -13.61 5.35
CA ASP A 338 -51.15 -12.78 5.81
C ASP A 338 -51.36 -12.99 7.31
N PHE A 339 -51.48 -11.91 8.08
CA PHE A 339 -51.81 -11.95 9.50
C PHE A 339 -53.27 -11.53 9.67
N GLY A 340 -54.16 -12.52 9.64
CA GLY A 340 -55.56 -12.36 9.99
C GLY A 340 -55.72 -12.00 11.47
N THR A 341 -56.53 -10.97 11.73
CA THR A 341 -57.06 -10.64 13.05
C THR A 341 -58.39 -11.37 13.24
N ASP A 342 -58.46 -12.30 14.19
CA ASP A 342 -59.74 -12.81 14.72
C ASP A 342 -59.91 -12.38 16.18
N SER A 343 -61.04 -11.73 16.42
CA SER A 343 -61.63 -11.39 17.71
C SER A 343 -62.38 -12.61 18.27
N ASP A 344 -61.93 -13.11 19.43
CA ASP A 344 -62.75 -13.64 20.54
C ASP A 344 -61.97 -14.72 21.32
N THR A 345 -61.37 -14.34 22.46
CA THR A 345 -61.21 -15.18 23.67
C THR A 345 -60.50 -14.38 24.79
N PRO A 346 -60.85 -14.58 26.09
CA PRO A 346 -60.43 -13.71 27.19
C PRO A 346 -59.00 -14.03 27.71
N PRO A 347 -58.36 -13.10 28.47
CA PRO A 347 -56.92 -13.16 28.72
C PRO A 347 -56.54 -14.24 29.74
N ARG A 348 -55.49 -15.01 29.42
CA ARG A 348 -54.84 -15.95 30.35
C ARG A 348 -53.75 -15.25 31.16
N THR A 349 -53.75 -15.51 32.47
CA THR A 349 -52.83 -14.98 33.49
C THR A 349 -51.52 -15.76 33.59
N SER A 350 -50.51 -15.12 34.20
CA SER A 350 -49.09 -15.47 34.23
C SER A 350 -48.69 -16.67 35.11
N SER A 351 -49.51 -17.71 35.22
CA SER A 351 -49.28 -18.82 36.16
C SER A 351 -49.05 -20.20 35.51
N ASP A 352 -48.95 -20.30 34.19
CA ASP A 352 -48.78 -21.59 33.48
C ASP A 352 -47.39 -21.73 32.84
N PHE A 353 -46.33 -21.54 33.63
CA PHE A 353 -45.00 -22.09 33.33
C PHE A 353 -44.58 -23.00 34.48
N GLU A 354 -44.81 -24.30 34.30
CA GLU A 354 -44.39 -25.33 35.23
C GLU A 354 -42.86 -25.39 35.39
N GLU A 355 -42.47 -25.62 36.64
CA GLU A 355 -41.13 -25.95 37.12
C GLU A 355 -40.55 -27.18 36.42
N ILE A 356 -39.34 -27.04 35.88
CA ILE A 356 -38.49 -28.19 35.55
C ILE A 356 -37.54 -28.41 36.73
N THR A 357 -37.78 -29.50 37.47
CA THR A 357 -36.99 -29.96 38.62
C THR A 357 -35.69 -30.62 38.14
N TYR A 358 -34.55 -30.18 38.67
CA TYR A 358 -33.26 -30.87 38.47
C TYR A 358 -33.11 -32.03 39.47
N PRO A 359 -32.65 -33.23 39.07
CA PRO A 359 -32.41 -34.31 40.00
C PRO A 359 -31.14 -34.05 40.83
N SER A 360 -31.26 -34.28 42.14
CA SER A 360 -30.17 -34.21 43.11
C SER A 360 -29.27 -35.45 43.03
N ASN A 361 -28.00 -35.25 42.71
CA ASN A 361 -26.98 -36.30 42.73
C ASN A 361 -26.65 -36.69 44.18
N ARG A 362 -27.25 -37.77 44.66
CA ARG A 362 -26.78 -38.59 45.79
C ARG A 362 -26.17 -39.87 45.24
N TRP A 363 -24.86 -40.00 45.07
CA TRP A 363 -24.20 -41.32 45.12
C TRP A 363 -22.84 -41.21 45.81
N ALA A 364 -22.69 -42.10 46.79
CA ALA A 364 -21.64 -42.21 47.76
C ALA A 364 -20.32 -42.74 47.15
N ALA A 365 -19.24 -42.49 47.89
CA ALA A 365 -17.93 -43.07 47.67
C ALA A 365 -18.01 -44.61 47.64
N SER A 366 -17.43 -45.22 46.59
CA SER A 366 -17.00 -46.61 46.62
C SER A 366 -15.55 -46.68 46.14
N HIS A 367 -14.65 -46.99 47.08
CA HIS A 367 -13.32 -47.51 46.81
C HIS A 367 -13.39 -48.72 45.86
N ARG A 368 -12.57 -48.71 44.81
CA ARG A 368 -12.00 -49.93 44.24
C ARG A 368 -10.53 -49.68 43.93
N ASP A 369 -9.69 -50.40 44.66
CA ASP A 369 -8.30 -50.65 44.33
C ASP A 369 -8.26 -51.54 43.07
N GLU A 370 -7.61 -51.07 42.00
CA GLU A 370 -7.04 -51.93 40.97
C GLU A 370 -5.62 -51.42 40.66
N GLU A 371 -4.66 -52.35 40.78
CA GLU A 371 -3.23 -52.15 40.57
C GLU A 371 -2.87 -51.84 39.10
N LEU A 372 -1.70 -51.22 38.95
CA LEU A 372 -1.03 -50.66 37.76
C LEU A 372 -1.10 -51.48 36.45
N PRO A 373 -0.96 -50.76 35.30
CA PRO A 373 0.30 -50.92 34.58
C PRO A 373 0.94 -49.59 34.14
N LEU A 374 2.27 -49.52 34.29
CA LEU A 374 3.17 -48.51 33.71
C LEU A 374 2.88 -48.30 32.20
N HIS A 375 2.16 -47.24 31.85
CA HIS A 375 1.99 -46.84 30.45
C HIS A 375 1.80 -45.32 30.30
N TYR A 376 2.64 -44.75 29.44
CA TYR A 376 2.51 -43.48 28.72
C TYR A 376 2.57 -42.16 29.51
N MET A 377 3.22 -41.16 28.89
CA MET A 377 2.96 -39.75 29.18
C MET A 377 1.46 -39.51 29.01
N SER A 378 0.75 -39.32 30.12
CA SER A 378 -0.66 -38.96 30.08
C SER A 378 -0.83 -37.59 29.41
N GLU A 379 -1.92 -37.43 28.64
CA GLU A 379 -2.41 -36.16 28.06
C GLU A 379 -2.38 -34.99 29.08
N ASP A 380 -2.38 -35.32 30.38
CA ASP A 380 -2.26 -34.40 31.49
C ASP A 380 -0.91 -33.67 31.60
N LYS A 381 0.22 -34.24 31.16
CA LYS A 381 1.52 -33.52 31.23
C LYS A 381 1.68 -32.46 30.13
N ALA A 382 0.99 -32.62 29.00
CA ALA A 382 0.85 -31.56 27.99
C ALA A 382 -0.08 -30.43 28.49
N ARG A 383 -1.10 -30.78 29.31
CA ARG A 383 -2.03 -29.82 29.92
C ARG A 383 -1.53 -29.16 31.22
N ARG A 384 -0.53 -29.71 31.92
CA ARG A 384 -0.01 -29.18 33.21
C ARG A 384 1.28 -28.37 33.08
N ARG A 385 1.37 -27.48 32.08
CA ARG A 385 2.32 -26.34 32.11
C ARG A 385 1.65 -25.00 32.39
N THR A 386 0.32 -24.95 32.48
CA THR A 386 -0.44 -23.84 33.06
C THR A 386 -0.94 -24.26 34.45
N GLY A 387 -0.47 -23.58 35.49
CA GLY A 387 -0.96 -23.79 36.85
C GLY A 387 -2.41 -23.31 36.93
N LYS A 388 -3.37 -24.23 37.10
CA LYS A 388 -4.74 -23.86 37.46
C LYS A 388 -4.72 -23.29 38.87
N GLY A 389 -5.14 -22.03 39.01
CA GLY A 389 -5.53 -21.45 40.29
C GLY A 389 -6.57 -22.33 40.96
N GLY A 390 -6.32 -22.66 42.23
CA GLY A 390 -7.31 -23.29 43.09
C GLY A 390 -8.49 -22.33 43.30
N PRO A 391 -9.72 -22.85 43.49
CA PRO A 391 -10.88 -22.00 43.75
C PRO A 391 -10.77 -21.39 45.15
N GLU A 392 -10.65 -20.07 45.23
CA GLU A 392 -10.96 -19.28 46.43
C GLU A 392 -12.49 -19.26 46.63
N GLY A 393 -12.96 -19.64 47.82
CA GLY A 393 -14.32 -19.27 48.27
C GLY A 393 -15.11 -20.35 49.00
N ALA A 394 -14.69 -20.73 50.20
CA ALA A 394 -15.62 -21.20 51.24
C ALA A 394 -15.06 -20.80 52.61
N GLY A 395 -15.47 -19.63 53.10
CA GLY A 395 -15.12 -19.16 54.44
C GLY A 395 -16.00 -19.84 55.49
N ILE A 396 -15.36 -20.41 56.51
CA ILE A 396 -15.97 -20.66 57.82
C ILE A 396 -14.91 -20.35 58.89
N TYR A 397 -15.36 -19.59 59.88
CA TYR A 397 -14.67 -19.00 61.03
C TYR A 397 -13.65 -19.92 61.71
N ASP A 398 -12.48 -19.37 62.03
CA ASP A 398 -11.54 -19.94 63.00
C ASP A 398 -11.46 -18.99 64.22
N SER A 399 -11.78 -19.54 65.40
CA SER A 399 -11.58 -18.90 66.70
C SER A 399 -10.28 -19.45 67.29
N PRO A 400 -9.47 -18.63 68.00
CA PRO A 400 -8.15 -19.03 68.43
C PRO A 400 -8.22 -19.71 69.80
N ASP A 401 -7.53 -20.84 69.99
CA ASP A 401 -7.07 -21.23 71.31
C ASP A 401 -5.93 -22.27 71.29
N GLU A 402 -5.09 -22.14 72.33
CA GLU A 402 -4.10 -23.11 72.86
C GLU A 402 -2.64 -23.12 72.36
N LYS A 403 -1.89 -22.16 72.93
CA LYS A 403 -0.74 -22.34 73.85
C LYS A 403 0.16 -23.59 73.76
N GLU A 404 1.44 -23.29 73.47
CA GLU A 404 2.65 -23.47 74.30
C GLU A 404 2.99 -24.80 75.03
N GLN A 405 4.30 -25.10 74.92
CA GLN A 405 5.23 -25.80 75.85
C GLN A 405 5.41 -27.33 75.72
N PHE A 406 6.56 -27.77 75.19
CA PHE A 406 7.85 -28.13 75.89
C PHE A 406 7.80 -29.56 76.44
N GLU A 407 8.47 -30.54 75.83
CA GLU A 407 9.90 -30.94 75.95
C GLU A 407 10.02 -32.27 76.72
N GLY A 408 10.94 -33.14 76.29
CA GLY A 408 11.40 -34.28 77.10
C GLY A 408 11.88 -35.50 76.31
N TYR A 409 13.19 -35.51 75.99
CA TYR A 409 14.16 -36.62 75.84
C TYR A 409 13.67 -38.05 76.18
N ASP A 410 14.14 -39.17 75.60
CA ASP A 410 15.40 -39.51 74.94
C ASP A 410 15.24 -40.90 74.28
N GLY A 411 16.10 -41.26 73.32
CA GLY A 411 16.41 -42.68 73.07
C GLY A 411 16.54 -43.15 71.61
N ASP A 412 17.75 -42.92 71.08
CA ASP A 412 18.57 -43.91 70.35
C ASP A 412 18.69 -43.78 68.82
N GLY A 413 19.95 -43.79 68.37
CA GLY A 413 20.32 -43.88 66.95
C GLY A 413 21.07 -42.66 66.37
N LYS A 414 22.38 -42.61 66.65
CA LYS A 414 23.49 -42.06 65.83
C LYS A 414 23.13 -41.45 64.45
N ASP A 415 23.53 -40.19 64.22
CA ASP A 415 24.57 -39.84 63.23
C ASP A 415 24.78 -38.31 63.09
N VAL A 416 25.83 -37.83 63.76
CA VAL A 416 27.02 -37.15 63.21
C VAL A 416 26.88 -36.24 61.96
N TYR A 417 27.26 -34.98 62.18
CA TYR A 417 27.57 -33.86 61.26
C TYR A 417 26.44 -33.06 60.62
N ASN A 418 26.01 -32.05 61.37
CA ASN A 418 25.48 -30.80 60.81
C ASN A 418 26.58 -29.72 60.87
N LYS A 419 27.05 -29.25 59.71
CA LYS A 419 27.69 -27.93 59.51
C LYS A 419 27.90 -27.68 58.01
N ILE A 420 26.97 -26.99 57.36
CA ILE A 420 27.30 -26.09 56.23
C ILE A 420 26.49 -24.79 56.36
N ARG A 421 27.24 -23.69 56.51
CA ARG A 421 26.81 -22.27 56.42
C ARG A 421 26.34 -21.92 55.01
N PRO A 422 25.58 -20.82 54.81
CA PRO A 422 24.94 -20.52 53.53
C PRO A 422 25.99 -20.18 52.47
N VAL A 423 26.02 -20.95 51.39
CA VAL A 423 26.84 -20.65 50.20
C VAL A 423 26.06 -19.67 49.33
N LYS A 424 26.61 -18.46 49.18
CA LYS A 424 26.28 -17.49 48.13
C LYS A 424 26.41 -18.14 46.74
N ASN A 425 25.48 -17.77 45.87
CA ASN A 425 25.49 -17.94 44.41
C ASN A 425 25.47 -19.38 43.88
N ARG A 426 24.29 -19.80 43.38
CA ARG A 426 24.20 -20.59 42.15
C ARG A 426 22.88 -20.32 41.41
N VAL A 427 23.05 -19.81 40.19
CA VAL A 427 22.09 -19.70 39.11
C VAL A 427 21.37 -21.05 38.92
N GLY A 428 20.04 -21.05 38.89
CA GLY A 428 19.27 -22.27 38.67
C GLY A 428 17.78 -21.99 38.52
N SER A 429 17.27 -22.28 37.32
CA SER A 429 15.86 -22.49 36.97
C SER A 429 15.03 -23.00 38.16
N GLY A 430 13.88 -22.38 38.42
CA GLY A 430 12.93 -22.71 39.49
C GLY A 430 12.24 -24.07 39.37
N ARG A 431 12.92 -25.09 38.84
CA ARG A 431 12.52 -26.49 38.99
C ARG A 431 13.12 -27.05 40.27
N LEU A 432 12.30 -27.64 41.13
CA LEU A 432 12.81 -28.65 42.06
C LEU A 432 13.59 -29.69 41.22
N PRO A 433 14.86 -29.99 41.54
CA PRO A 433 15.62 -30.97 40.78
C PRO A 433 14.88 -32.30 40.86
N GLN A 434 14.27 -32.72 39.75
CA GLN A 434 13.98 -34.13 39.57
C GLN A 434 15.35 -34.83 39.51
N PRO A 435 15.55 -35.94 40.24
CA PRO A 435 16.78 -36.71 40.09
C PRO A 435 16.97 -37.05 38.60
N PRO A 436 18.18 -36.91 38.05
CA PRO A 436 18.42 -37.26 36.65
C PRO A 436 17.94 -38.70 36.43
N ALA A 437 17.20 -38.92 35.34
CA ALA A 437 16.77 -40.25 34.96
C ALA A 437 18.02 -41.16 34.88
N PRO A 438 17.95 -42.40 35.38
CA PRO A 438 19.09 -43.32 35.31
C PRO A 438 19.58 -43.43 33.85
N PRO A 439 20.90 -43.50 33.61
CA PRO A 439 21.44 -43.60 32.26
C PRO A 439 20.81 -44.80 31.56
N ALA A 440 20.26 -44.56 30.36
CA ALA A 440 19.55 -45.58 29.61
C ALA A 440 20.42 -46.81 29.39
N THR A 441 19.94 -47.97 29.85
CA THR A 441 20.66 -49.25 29.73
C THR A 441 20.38 -49.93 28.40
N THR A 442 19.33 -49.51 27.69
CA THR A 442 18.94 -50.00 26.36
C THR A 442 18.60 -48.87 25.40
N ILE A 443 18.77 -49.08 24.09
CA ILE A 443 18.41 -48.11 23.04
C ILE A 443 16.92 -47.73 23.11
N ARG A 444 16.06 -48.70 23.46
CA ARG A 444 14.63 -48.46 23.63
C ARG A 444 14.36 -47.51 24.81
N GLU A 445 15.05 -47.70 25.92
CA GLU A 445 14.96 -46.83 27.10
C GLU A 445 15.52 -45.43 26.80
N PHE A 446 16.60 -45.33 26.04
CA PHE A 446 17.16 -44.05 25.58
C PHE A 446 16.18 -43.28 24.69
N LEU A 447 15.52 -43.96 23.75
CA LEU A 447 14.50 -43.38 22.87
C LEU A 447 13.24 -42.97 23.65
N LEU A 448 12.83 -43.77 24.64
CA LEU A 448 11.70 -43.46 25.52
C LEU A 448 11.98 -42.25 26.42
N GLN A 449 13.21 -42.12 26.93
CA GLN A 449 13.64 -40.98 27.73
C GLN A 449 13.75 -39.68 26.90
N ASN A 450 14.06 -39.78 25.60
CA ASN A 450 14.27 -38.63 24.70
C ASN A 450 13.16 -38.43 23.66
N LEU A 451 11.99 -39.03 23.87
CA LEU A 451 10.93 -39.10 22.87
C LEU A 451 10.36 -37.73 22.49
N GLU A 452 10.55 -36.70 23.33
CA GLU A 452 10.21 -35.29 23.03
C GLU A 452 11.12 -34.66 21.95
N HIS A 453 12.35 -35.14 21.80
CA HIS A 453 13.34 -34.62 20.85
C HIS A 453 13.44 -35.46 19.57
N VAL A 454 12.97 -36.70 19.58
CA VAL A 454 13.04 -37.60 18.41
C VAL A 454 12.22 -37.09 17.22
N PRO A 455 10.94 -36.70 17.33
CA PRO A 455 10.16 -36.23 16.17
C PRO A 455 10.76 -34.98 15.50
N PRO A 456 11.17 -33.92 16.22
CA PRO A 456 11.86 -32.77 15.62
C PRO A 456 13.12 -33.15 14.84
N ILE A 457 13.94 -34.07 15.36
CA ILE A 457 15.15 -34.54 14.68
C ILE A 457 14.79 -35.25 13.37
N VAL A 458 13.80 -36.15 13.40
CA VAL A 458 13.33 -36.85 12.21
C VAL A 458 12.79 -35.86 11.17
N TYR A 459 11.93 -34.92 11.57
CA TYR A 459 11.43 -33.90 10.65
C TYR A 459 12.53 -32.97 10.14
N THR A 460 13.56 -32.67 10.93
CA THR A 460 14.72 -31.89 10.49
C THR A 460 15.53 -32.64 9.45
N LEU A 461 15.76 -33.95 9.63
CA LEU A 461 16.44 -34.78 8.62
C LEU A 461 15.64 -34.89 7.32
N LEU A 462 14.31 -35.04 7.42
CA LEU A 462 13.41 -35.01 6.26
C LEU A 462 13.40 -33.62 5.59
N SER A 463 13.50 -32.57 6.37
CA SER A 463 13.63 -31.19 5.89
C SER A 463 14.94 -30.99 5.12
N CYS A 464 16.07 -31.45 5.67
CA CYS A 464 17.35 -31.48 4.95
C CYS A 464 17.24 -32.25 3.64
N TRP A 465 16.64 -33.44 3.66
CA TRP A 465 16.46 -34.24 2.45
C TRP A 465 15.60 -33.50 1.41
N THR A 466 14.42 -33.01 1.78
CA THR A 466 13.52 -32.32 0.83
C THR A 466 14.14 -31.05 0.25
N ARG A 467 14.77 -30.18 1.06
CA ARG A 467 15.33 -28.90 0.58
C ARG A 467 16.64 -29.06 -0.20
N PHE A 468 17.51 -30.00 0.18
CA PHE A 468 18.81 -30.19 -0.51
C PHE A 468 18.74 -31.17 -1.69
N HIS A 469 17.66 -31.93 -1.85
CA HIS A 469 17.53 -32.91 -2.92
C HIS A 469 17.60 -32.26 -4.31
N LYS A 470 18.66 -32.61 -5.06
CA LYS A 470 18.93 -32.11 -6.43
C LYS A 470 18.92 -30.57 -6.52
N ILE A 471 19.55 -29.88 -5.58
CA ILE A 471 19.56 -28.40 -5.54
C ILE A 471 20.33 -27.74 -6.70
N GLY A 472 21.36 -28.41 -7.22
CA GLY A 472 22.11 -27.99 -8.40
C GLY A 472 21.57 -28.52 -9.74
N LYS A 473 20.31 -28.98 -9.78
CA LYS A 473 19.75 -29.59 -11.00
C LYS A 473 19.61 -28.57 -12.14
N SER A 474 19.17 -27.35 -11.81
CA SER A 474 19.15 -26.23 -12.75
C SER A 474 20.42 -25.41 -12.60
N ASN A 475 21.16 -25.32 -13.69
CA ASN A 475 22.35 -24.49 -13.88
C ASN A 475 22.00 -23.09 -14.44
N VAL A 476 20.73 -22.69 -14.39
CA VAL A 476 20.25 -21.40 -14.91
C VAL A 476 19.88 -20.49 -13.74
N VAL A 477 20.08 -19.18 -13.90
CA VAL A 477 19.57 -18.13 -13.00
C VAL A 477 18.04 -18.13 -13.03
N VAL A 478 17.44 -18.33 -11.85
CA VAL A 478 15.98 -18.47 -11.67
C VAL A 478 15.36 -17.13 -11.22
N TRP A 479 14.03 -17.03 -11.23
CA TRP A 479 13.24 -15.90 -10.72
C TRP A 479 13.82 -15.28 -9.45
N ASP A 480 14.01 -13.95 -9.46
CA ASP A 480 14.59 -13.12 -8.39
C ASP A 480 15.99 -13.49 -7.88
N GLU A 481 16.55 -14.64 -8.27
CA GLU A 481 17.96 -14.98 -8.05
C GLU A 481 18.87 -14.08 -8.90
N ALA A 482 18.38 -13.56 -10.03
CA ALA A 482 19.01 -12.50 -10.81
C ALA A 482 19.30 -11.26 -9.94
N HIS A 483 18.26 -10.71 -9.29
CA HIS A 483 18.35 -9.52 -8.45
C HIS A 483 19.19 -9.76 -7.18
N PHE A 484 18.84 -10.76 -6.38
CA PHE A 484 19.49 -10.98 -5.09
C PHE A 484 20.90 -11.54 -5.21
N GLY A 485 21.19 -12.28 -6.29
CA GLY A 485 22.54 -12.66 -6.68
C GLY A 485 23.39 -11.43 -7.01
N LYS A 486 22.90 -10.54 -7.89
CA LYS A 486 23.55 -9.26 -8.25
C LYS A 486 23.85 -8.41 -7.01
N PHE A 487 22.89 -8.29 -6.10
CA PHE A 487 23.10 -7.58 -4.82
C PHE A 487 24.13 -8.27 -3.92
N GLY A 488 24.14 -9.60 -3.88
CA GLY A 488 25.19 -10.37 -3.21
C GLY A 488 26.58 -10.07 -3.77
N SER A 489 26.71 -9.97 -5.09
CA SER A 489 27.96 -9.61 -5.78
C SER A 489 28.43 -8.21 -5.40
N HIS A 490 27.54 -7.22 -5.30
CA HIS A 490 27.91 -5.86 -4.87
C HIS A 490 28.51 -5.83 -3.46
N TYR A 491 28.06 -6.67 -2.52
CA TYR A 491 28.71 -6.78 -1.20
C TYR A 491 30.13 -7.35 -1.28
N LEU A 492 30.39 -8.27 -2.21
CA LEU A 492 31.72 -8.84 -2.42
C LEU A 492 32.66 -7.83 -3.08
N LYS A 493 32.17 -7.10 -4.09
CA LYS A 493 32.90 -6.00 -4.75
C LYS A 493 33.05 -4.75 -3.87
N ARG A 494 32.23 -4.64 -2.81
CA ARG A 494 32.10 -3.46 -1.93
C ARG A 494 31.57 -2.21 -2.63
N GLU A 495 30.81 -2.40 -3.70
CA GLU A 495 30.20 -1.34 -4.50
C GLU A 495 28.83 -0.95 -3.94
N PHE A 496 28.60 0.35 -3.76
CA PHE A 496 27.31 0.83 -3.28
C PHE A 496 26.21 0.63 -4.34
N TYR A 497 25.08 0.10 -3.90
CA TYR A 497 23.89 -0.07 -4.73
C TYR A 497 22.66 0.39 -3.93
N PHE A 498 21.59 0.74 -4.64
CA PHE A 498 20.32 1.11 -4.06
C PHE A 498 19.31 -0.01 -4.27
N ASP A 499 18.49 -0.27 -3.25
CA ASP A 499 17.34 -1.18 -3.36
C ASP A 499 16.30 -0.86 -2.28
N VAL A 500 15.05 -1.21 -2.57
CA VAL A 500 13.87 -0.98 -1.73
C VAL A 500 13.81 -1.85 -0.47
N HIS A 501 14.54 -2.98 -0.43
CA HIS A 501 14.53 -3.86 0.72
C HIS A 501 15.65 -3.55 1.72
N PRO A 502 15.39 -3.70 3.03
CA PRO A 502 16.42 -3.61 4.06
C PRO A 502 17.60 -4.59 3.83
N PRO A 503 18.80 -4.27 4.35
CA PRO A 503 20.03 -4.90 3.87
C PRO A 503 20.34 -6.29 4.45
N LEU A 504 19.75 -6.70 5.59
CA LEU A 504 20.19 -7.91 6.31
C LEU A 504 20.13 -9.17 5.44
N GLY A 505 19.04 -9.36 4.70
CA GLY A 505 18.89 -10.54 3.87
C GLY A 505 19.92 -10.56 2.72
N LYS A 506 20.15 -9.42 2.07
CA LYS A 506 21.11 -9.30 0.96
C LYS A 506 22.56 -9.41 1.47
N MET A 507 22.85 -8.93 2.68
CA MET A 507 24.13 -9.16 3.36
C MET A 507 24.36 -10.64 3.67
N LEU A 508 23.32 -11.39 4.06
CA LEU A 508 23.41 -12.84 4.26
C LEU A 508 23.63 -13.59 2.94
N VAL A 509 23.08 -13.11 1.82
CA VAL A 509 23.40 -13.64 0.48
C VAL A 509 24.86 -13.36 0.12
N GLY A 510 25.35 -12.14 0.35
CA GLY A 510 26.76 -11.80 0.17
C GLY A 510 27.68 -12.63 1.06
N LEU A 511 27.29 -12.90 2.32
CA LEU A 511 27.99 -13.79 3.23
C LEU A 511 28.01 -15.23 2.72
N ALA A 512 26.90 -15.74 2.19
CA ALA A 512 26.84 -17.05 1.56
C ALA A 512 27.77 -17.14 0.34
N GLY A 513 27.86 -16.07 -0.46
CA GLY A 513 28.84 -15.96 -1.55
C GLY A 513 30.29 -15.96 -1.06
N ALA A 514 30.60 -15.20 -0.02
CA ALA A 514 31.94 -15.17 0.56
C ALA A 514 32.36 -16.53 1.13
N LEU A 515 31.45 -17.21 1.82
CA LEU A 515 31.70 -18.53 2.41
C LEU A 515 31.79 -19.65 1.36
N SER A 516 31.16 -19.50 0.20
CA SER A 516 31.27 -20.46 -0.91
C SER A 516 32.53 -20.27 -1.75
N GLY A 517 33.27 -19.17 -1.55
CA GLY A 517 34.43 -18.81 -2.36
C GLY A 517 34.08 -18.10 -3.67
N TYR A 518 32.89 -17.50 -3.77
CA TYR A 518 32.52 -16.65 -4.90
C TYR A 518 33.18 -15.27 -4.80
N ASP A 519 33.68 -14.75 -5.92
CA ASP A 519 34.45 -13.50 -6.02
C ASP A 519 33.60 -12.27 -6.41
N GLY A 520 32.32 -12.46 -6.74
CA GLY A 520 31.43 -11.38 -7.16
C GLY A 520 31.52 -11.01 -8.63
N THR A 521 32.32 -11.70 -9.46
CA THR A 521 32.58 -11.26 -10.85
C THR A 521 31.41 -11.51 -11.81
N PHE A 522 30.66 -12.59 -11.58
CA PHE A 522 29.53 -12.98 -12.42
C PHE A 522 28.36 -11.98 -12.34
N ASP A 523 27.87 -11.56 -13.50
CA ASP A 523 26.68 -10.74 -13.61
C ASP A 523 25.44 -11.64 -13.71
N PHE A 524 24.54 -11.49 -12.75
CA PHE A 524 23.38 -12.38 -12.57
C PHE A 524 22.24 -12.00 -13.52
N LYS A 525 22.45 -12.18 -14.83
CA LYS A 525 21.41 -11.94 -15.85
C LYS A 525 20.32 -13.02 -15.78
N SER A 526 19.06 -12.62 -15.96
CA SER A 526 17.91 -13.54 -15.94
C SER A 526 18.04 -14.61 -17.03
N GLY A 527 17.82 -15.89 -16.69
CA GLY A 527 17.89 -16.98 -17.66
C GLY A 527 19.30 -17.34 -18.16
N SER A 528 20.35 -16.71 -17.65
CA SER A 528 21.74 -17.04 -17.99
C SER A 528 22.21 -18.33 -17.31
N GLU A 529 23.12 -19.06 -17.95
CA GLU A 529 23.73 -20.25 -17.37
C GLU A 529 24.89 -19.89 -16.44
N TYR A 530 24.98 -20.58 -15.30
CA TYR A 530 26.09 -20.41 -14.36
C TYR A 530 27.38 -20.99 -14.93
N PRO A 531 28.46 -20.20 -15.00
CA PRO A 531 29.77 -20.71 -15.39
C PRO A 531 30.38 -21.57 -14.26
N GLU A 532 31.32 -22.45 -14.62
CA GLU A 532 31.89 -23.44 -13.69
C GLU A 532 32.61 -22.81 -12.47
N ASN A 533 33.06 -21.56 -12.59
CA ASN A 533 33.72 -20.83 -11.52
C ASN A 533 32.76 -20.29 -10.45
N VAL A 534 31.45 -20.28 -10.70
CA VAL A 534 30.46 -19.74 -9.74
C VAL A 534 29.90 -20.88 -8.87
N PRO A 535 30.17 -20.90 -7.56
CA PRO A 535 29.71 -21.95 -6.66
C PRO A 535 28.23 -21.77 -6.24
N TYR A 536 27.32 -21.65 -7.22
CA TYR A 536 25.88 -21.41 -6.99
C TYR A 536 25.21 -22.52 -6.18
N VAL A 537 25.65 -23.78 -6.33
CA VAL A 537 25.14 -24.92 -5.55
C VAL A 537 25.40 -24.73 -4.06
N ALA A 538 26.62 -24.31 -3.70
CA ALA A 538 26.98 -24.06 -2.31
C ALA A 538 26.19 -22.88 -1.72
N MET A 539 26.00 -21.81 -2.51
CA MET A 539 25.16 -20.68 -2.12
C MET A 539 23.71 -21.10 -1.87
N ARG A 540 23.11 -21.86 -2.79
CA ARG A 540 21.74 -22.39 -2.63
C ARG A 540 21.63 -23.30 -1.41
N VAL A 541 22.61 -24.16 -1.13
CA VAL A 541 22.60 -25.02 0.07
C VAL A 541 22.61 -24.18 1.34
N MET A 542 23.49 -23.18 1.43
CA MET A 542 23.58 -22.31 2.60
C MET A 542 22.29 -21.54 2.84
N LEU A 543 21.68 -21.00 1.78
CA LEU A 543 20.42 -20.25 1.90
C LEU A 543 19.23 -21.17 2.19
N ALA A 544 19.22 -22.38 1.65
CA ALA A 544 18.21 -23.39 1.94
C ALA A 544 18.24 -23.89 3.39
N THR A 545 19.33 -23.68 4.15
CA THR A 545 19.36 -24.00 5.60
C THR A 545 18.31 -23.24 6.40
N PHE A 546 18.00 -21.98 6.03
CA PHE A 546 16.91 -21.22 6.65
C PHE A 546 15.56 -21.89 6.40
N GLY A 547 15.35 -22.41 5.18
CA GLY A 547 14.19 -23.22 4.82
C GLY A 547 14.11 -24.56 5.56
N VAL A 548 15.26 -25.14 5.92
CA VAL A 548 15.32 -26.35 6.76
C VAL A 548 14.82 -26.04 8.17
N GLY A 549 15.24 -24.91 8.74
CA GLY A 549 14.89 -24.47 10.10
C GLY A 549 13.41 -24.14 10.32
N MET A 550 12.64 -23.88 9.26
CA MET A 550 11.19 -23.60 9.38
C MET A 550 10.40 -24.78 9.95
N VAL A 551 10.78 -26.01 9.60
CA VAL A 551 10.06 -27.24 10.00
C VAL A 551 10.15 -27.50 11.51
N PRO A 552 11.35 -27.57 12.14
CA PRO A 552 11.44 -27.74 13.59
C PRO A 552 10.85 -26.55 14.35
N LEU A 553 10.97 -25.32 13.83
CA LEU A 553 10.28 -24.16 14.43
C LEU A 553 8.76 -24.33 14.40
N GLY A 554 8.18 -24.79 13.29
CA GLY A 554 6.74 -25.07 13.18
C GLY A 554 6.26 -26.12 14.21
N TRP A 555 7.03 -27.20 14.40
CA TRP A 555 6.75 -28.19 15.45
C TRP A 555 6.79 -27.57 16.85
N TYR A 556 7.87 -26.87 17.19
CA TYR A 556 8.03 -26.31 18.53
C TYR A 556 7.01 -25.21 18.82
N THR A 557 6.63 -24.40 17.82
CA THR A 557 5.53 -23.44 17.98
C THR A 557 4.21 -24.15 18.31
N ALA A 558 3.87 -25.24 17.62
CA ALA A 558 2.64 -25.99 17.92
C ALA A 558 2.65 -26.60 19.34
N VAL A 559 3.81 -27.10 19.78
CA VAL A 559 4.00 -27.61 21.15
C VAL A 559 3.81 -26.50 22.18
N GLU A 560 4.38 -25.32 21.94
CA GLU A 560 4.24 -24.18 22.85
C GLU A 560 2.82 -23.58 22.86
N LEU A 561 2.06 -23.72 21.77
CA LEU A 561 0.63 -23.38 21.74
C LEU A 561 -0.26 -24.38 22.50
N GLY A 562 0.31 -25.45 23.08
CA GLY A 562 -0.43 -26.44 23.87
C GLY A 562 -1.27 -27.41 23.03
N MET A 563 -0.95 -27.56 21.74
CA MET A 563 -1.67 -28.46 20.83
C MET A 563 -1.38 -29.93 21.15
N SER A 564 -2.30 -30.83 20.80
CA SER A 564 -2.07 -32.28 20.93
C SER A 564 -0.92 -32.77 20.04
N GLN A 565 -0.32 -33.92 20.38
CA GLN A 565 0.77 -34.51 19.59
C GLN A 565 0.35 -34.78 18.13
N TRP A 566 -0.90 -35.17 17.91
CA TRP A 566 -1.46 -35.38 16.56
C TRP A 566 -1.45 -34.09 15.74
N ALA A 567 -1.85 -32.97 16.35
CA ALA A 567 -1.83 -31.66 15.70
C ALA A 567 -0.39 -31.17 15.45
N CYS A 568 0.54 -31.39 16.38
CA CYS A 568 1.96 -31.05 16.21
C CYS A 568 2.57 -31.78 15.00
N HIS A 569 2.29 -33.08 14.84
CA HIS A 569 2.70 -33.85 13.67
C HIS A 569 2.09 -33.31 12.38
N LEU A 570 0.83 -32.89 12.41
CA LEU A 570 0.16 -32.32 11.25
C LEU A 570 0.77 -30.97 10.84
N VAL A 571 1.08 -30.07 11.79
CA VAL A 571 1.75 -28.80 11.52
C VAL A 571 3.12 -29.04 10.88
N ALA A 572 3.94 -29.91 11.49
CA ALA A 572 5.26 -30.22 10.94
C ALA A 572 5.17 -30.83 9.53
N LEU A 573 4.18 -31.70 9.29
CA LEU A 573 3.96 -32.31 7.98
C LEU A 573 3.51 -31.28 6.92
N MET A 574 2.59 -30.38 7.28
CA MET A 574 2.12 -29.30 6.39
C MET A 574 3.27 -28.34 6.02
N VAL A 575 4.10 -27.95 6.98
CA VAL A 575 5.29 -27.09 6.72
C VAL A 575 6.37 -27.83 5.92
N LEU A 576 6.57 -29.12 6.18
CA LEU A 576 7.54 -29.93 5.45
C LEU A 576 7.14 -30.14 3.99
N LEU A 577 5.87 -30.47 3.73
CA LEU A 577 5.36 -30.96 2.44
C LEU A 577 4.50 -29.92 1.69
N ASP A 578 4.66 -28.64 1.98
CA ASP A 578 4.14 -27.59 1.11
C ASP A 578 5.10 -27.34 -0.06
N VAL A 579 4.60 -27.47 -1.29
CA VAL A 579 5.37 -27.28 -2.52
C VAL A 579 5.81 -25.82 -2.69
N GLY A 580 5.02 -24.85 -2.23
CA GLY A 580 5.33 -23.43 -2.31
C GLY A 580 6.50 -23.03 -1.42
N TRP A 581 6.44 -23.39 -0.13
CA TRP A 581 7.56 -23.18 0.80
C TRP A 581 8.82 -23.94 0.38
N LEU A 582 8.66 -25.15 -0.15
CA LEU A 582 9.77 -25.93 -0.66
C LEU A 582 10.41 -25.28 -1.90
N CYS A 583 9.63 -24.74 -2.83
CA CYS A 583 10.16 -24.10 -4.03
C CYS A 583 10.93 -22.81 -3.69
N ILE A 584 10.33 -21.91 -2.90
CA ILE A 584 10.92 -20.61 -2.58
C ILE A 584 12.19 -20.72 -1.72
N SER A 585 12.30 -21.75 -0.89
CA SER A 585 13.42 -21.88 0.04
C SER A 585 14.69 -22.49 -0.58
N ARG A 586 14.66 -22.89 -1.85
CA ARG A 586 15.76 -23.61 -2.51
C ARG A 586 16.70 -22.74 -3.32
N PHE A 587 16.26 -21.56 -3.71
CA PHE A 587 17.00 -20.64 -4.58
C PHE A 587 17.64 -19.51 -3.77
N ILE A 588 18.49 -18.71 -4.42
CA ILE A 588 19.13 -17.54 -3.80
C ILE A 588 18.08 -16.41 -3.68
N LEU A 589 17.20 -16.54 -2.68
CA LEU A 589 16.06 -15.65 -2.44
C LEU A 589 16.02 -15.17 -1.00
N LEU A 590 15.56 -13.93 -0.81
CA LEU A 590 15.36 -13.34 0.53
C LEU A 590 14.18 -13.97 1.29
N ASP A 591 13.20 -14.52 0.57
CA ASP A 591 11.97 -15.03 1.19
C ASP A 591 12.24 -16.21 2.13
N SER A 592 13.26 -17.01 1.86
CA SER A 592 13.70 -18.11 2.74
C SER A 592 14.06 -17.60 4.15
N MET A 593 14.80 -16.49 4.22
CA MET A 593 15.21 -15.84 5.46
C MET A 593 14.02 -15.11 6.13
N LEU A 594 13.20 -14.42 5.32
CA LEU A 594 12.00 -13.73 5.80
C LEU A 594 11.06 -14.72 6.50
N LEU A 595 10.82 -15.88 5.88
CA LEU A 595 9.98 -16.95 6.43
C LEU A 595 10.61 -17.53 7.69
N PHE A 596 11.91 -17.82 7.69
CA PHE A 596 12.61 -18.32 8.87
C PHE A 596 12.49 -17.36 10.08
N PHE A 597 12.78 -16.07 9.90
CA PHE A 597 12.66 -15.08 10.98
C PHE A 597 11.21 -14.81 11.38
N THR A 598 10.24 -14.99 10.47
CA THR A 598 8.81 -14.96 10.80
C THR A 598 8.44 -16.11 11.73
N PHE A 599 8.83 -17.35 11.40
CA PHE A 599 8.60 -18.52 12.24
C PHE A 599 9.30 -18.39 13.59
N LEU A 600 10.54 -17.89 13.59
CA LEU A 600 11.30 -17.62 14.82
C LEU A 600 10.60 -16.60 15.71
N THR A 601 10.06 -15.52 15.13
CA THR A 601 9.37 -14.47 15.90
C THR A 601 8.11 -15.01 16.57
N VAL A 602 7.29 -15.78 15.84
CA VAL A 602 6.09 -16.42 16.40
C VAL A 602 6.46 -17.44 17.48
N PHE A 603 7.51 -18.23 17.26
CA PHE A 603 8.02 -19.18 18.26
C PHE A 603 8.51 -18.48 19.54
N CYS A 604 9.29 -17.40 19.41
CA CYS A 604 9.75 -16.62 20.56
C CYS A 604 8.58 -15.96 21.30
N LEU A 605 7.56 -15.48 20.57
CA LEU A 605 6.33 -14.93 21.14
C LEU A 605 5.57 -15.97 21.97
N THR A 606 5.36 -17.18 21.45
CA THR A 606 4.63 -18.23 22.18
C THR A 606 5.42 -18.70 23.41
N LYS A 607 6.75 -18.80 23.30
CA LYS A 607 7.62 -19.03 24.46
C LYS A 607 7.51 -17.94 25.52
N PHE A 608 7.47 -16.67 25.10
CA PHE A 608 7.29 -15.54 25.98
C PHE A 608 5.92 -15.58 26.68
N HIS A 609 4.84 -15.86 25.93
CA HIS A 609 3.49 -16.02 26.47
C HIS A 609 3.42 -17.11 27.54
N ASN A 610 4.07 -18.26 27.32
CA ASN A 610 4.08 -19.35 28.29
C ASN A 610 4.77 -18.99 29.62
N GLN A 611 5.65 -18.00 29.62
CA GLN A 611 6.35 -17.52 30.83
C GLN A 611 5.63 -16.36 31.53
N GLN A 612 4.41 -15.99 31.11
CA GLN A 612 3.65 -14.87 31.69
C GLN A 612 3.44 -14.98 33.21
N TYR A 613 3.26 -16.21 33.71
CA TYR A 613 3.04 -16.50 35.13
C TYR A 613 4.28 -16.29 36.00
N GLN A 614 5.48 -16.31 35.39
CA GLN A 614 6.76 -16.07 36.06
C GLN A 614 7.42 -14.81 35.50
N SER A 615 6.67 -13.72 35.58
CA SER A 615 7.10 -12.39 35.17
C SER A 615 8.42 -11.98 35.82
N PHE A 616 9.32 -11.38 35.03
CA PHE A 616 10.68 -10.96 35.42
C PHE A 616 11.67 -12.08 35.77
N SER A 617 11.35 -13.34 35.50
CA SER A 617 12.34 -14.42 35.54
C SER A 617 13.42 -14.25 34.46
N ILE A 618 14.56 -14.94 34.62
CA ILE A 618 15.64 -14.95 33.60
C ILE A 618 15.09 -15.49 32.27
N ASP A 619 14.28 -16.55 32.33
CA ASP A 619 13.67 -17.14 31.14
C ASP A 619 12.68 -16.15 30.48
N TRP A 620 11.88 -15.43 31.26
CA TRP A 620 10.99 -14.38 30.74
C TRP A 620 11.76 -13.27 30.02
N TRP A 621 12.85 -12.77 30.61
CA TRP A 621 13.72 -11.77 29.98
C TRP A 621 14.41 -12.30 28.72
N LEU A 622 14.89 -13.54 28.75
CA LEU A 622 15.53 -14.19 27.60
C LEU A 622 14.56 -14.25 26.42
N TRP A 623 13.34 -14.76 26.61
CA TRP A 623 12.37 -14.89 25.53
C TRP A 623 11.79 -13.55 25.07
N LEU A 624 11.65 -12.58 25.96
CA LEU A 624 11.28 -11.21 25.60
C LEU A 624 12.36 -10.55 24.73
N PHE A 625 13.64 -10.68 25.13
CA PHE A 625 14.77 -10.17 24.35
C PHE A 625 14.89 -10.89 23.00
N MET A 626 14.76 -12.22 22.97
CA MET A 626 14.82 -13.00 21.74
C MET A 626 13.67 -12.65 20.78
N THR A 627 12.46 -12.38 21.30
CA THR A 627 11.35 -11.85 20.51
C THR A 627 11.74 -10.51 19.87
N GLY A 628 12.28 -9.57 20.64
CA GLY A 628 12.76 -8.29 20.14
C GLY A 628 13.87 -8.39 19.09
N PHE A 629 14.85 -9.24 19.34
CA PHE A 629 15.95 -9.50 18.40
C PHE A 629 15.43 -10.10 17.09
N SER A 630 14.52 -11.08 17.17
CA SER A 630 13.89 -11.70 16.00
C SER A 630 13.04 -10.71 15.19
N ILE A 631 12.31 -9.81 15.86
CA ILE A 631 11.60 -8.70 15.21
C ILE A 631 12.58 -7.83 14.43
N GLY A 632 13.69 -7.42 15.06
CA GLY A 632 14.73 -6.63 14.41
C GLY A 632 15.30 -7.33 13.17
N CYS A 633 15.54 -8.64 13.25
CA CYS A 633 16.02 -9.43 12.11
C CYS A 633 14.98 -9.51 10.98
N VAL A 634 13.71 -9.81 11.28
CA VAL A 634 12.68 -9.96 10.23
C VAL A 634 12.42 -8.63 9.50
N THR A 635 12.36 -7.51 10.23
CA THR A 635 12.21 -6.17 9.63
C THR A 635 13.43 -5.75 8.83
N SER A 636 14.62 -6.22 9.21
CA SER A 636 15.87 -5.92 8.49
C SER A 636 16.08 -6.77 7.24
N VAL A 637 15.31 -7.84 7.04
CA VAL A 637 15.31 -8.64 5.79
C VAL A 637 14.37 -8.04 4.75
N LYS A 638 13.11 -7.78 5.13
CA LYS A 638 12.09 -7.19 4.24
C LYS A 638 11.13 -6.36 5.08
N MET A 639 10.64 -5.24 4.54
CA MET A 639 9.68 -4.36 5.24
C MET A 639 8.36 -5.07 5.58
N VAL A 640 8.04 -6.18 4.91
CA VAL A 640 6.90 -7.07 5.22
C VAL A 640 6.97 -7.63 6.65
N GLY A 641 8.16 -7.73 7.25
CA GLY A 641 8.33 -8.13 8.65
C GLY A 641 7.61 -7.22 9.67
N LEU A 642 7.25 -6.00 9.27
CA LEU A 642 6.43 -5.11 10.10
C LEU A 642 5.05 -5.68 10.44
N PHE A 643 4.48 -6.58 9.61
CA PHE A 643 3.20 -7.22 9.93
C PHE A 643 3.28 -8.19 11.11
N VAL A 644 4.36 -8.97 11.18
CA VAL A 644 4.59 -9.86 12.33
C VAL A 644 4.93 -9.02 13.57
N THR A 645 5.60 -7.89 13.38
CA THR A 645 5.83 -6.90 14.43
C THR A 645 4.51 -6.35 14.97
N ALA A 646 3.55 -6.03 14.10
CA ALA A 646 2.21 -5.58 14.47
C ALA A 646 1.43 -6.66 15.24
N LEU A 647 1.54 -7.94 14.85
CA LEU A 647 0.98 -9.07 15.62
C LEU A 647 1.53 -9.10 17.05
N VAL A 648 2.85 -9.01 17.23
CA VAL A 648 3.47 -8.95 18.57
C VAL A 648 3.03 -7.69 19.32
N GLY A 649 2.91 -6.56 18.63
CA GLY A 649 2.44 -5.30 19.19
C GLY A 649 1.01 -5.39 19.72
N ILE A 650 0.07 -5.94 18.94
CA ILE A 650 -1.32 -6.15 19.33
C ILE A 650 -1.42 -7.10 20.53
N TYR A 651 -0.70 -8.21 20.50
CA TYR A 651 -0.60 -9.12 21.65
C TYR A 651 -0.05 -8.41 22.90
N THR A 652 0.96 -7.56 22.72
CA THR A 652 1.57 -6.81 23.83
C THR A 652 0.60 -5.78 24.41
N ILE A 653 -0.22 -5.13 23.57
CA ILE A 653 -1.26 -4.20 23.99
C ILE A 653 -2.34 -4.93 24.80
N GLU A 654 -2.82 -6.06 24.32
CA GLU A 654 -3.79 -6.91 25.05
C GLU A 654 -3.21 -7.35 26.39
N ASP A 655 -1.98 -7.85 26.42
CA ASP A 655 -1.33 -8.34 27.63
C ASP A 655 -1.08 -7.21 28.67
N LEU A 656 -0.81 -5.98 28.21
CA LEU A 656 -0.73 -4.79 29.06
C LEU A 656 -2.10 -4.32 29.53
N TRP A 657 -3.14 -4.48 28.71
CA TRP A 657 -4.52 -4.14 29.04
C TRP A 657 -5.08 -5.06 30.13
N ASP A 658 -4.84 -6.37 30.01
CA ASP A 658 -5.26 -7.35 31.03
C ASP A 658 -4.53 -7.10 32.36
N LYS A 659 -3.24 -6.78 32.31
CA LYS A 659 -2.46 -6.37 33.48
C LYS A 659 -2.94 -5.04 34.07
N PHE A 660 -3.43 -4.13 33.25
CA PHE A 660 -4.06 -2.90 33.74
C PHE A 660 -5.38 -3.17 34.45
N GLY A 661 -6.13 -4.20 34.04
CA GLY A 661 -7.34 -4.66 34.71
C GLY A 661 -7.11 -5.40 36.03
N ASP A 662 -5.89 -5.89 36.30
CA ASP A 662 -5.57 -6.60 37.54
C ASP A 662 -5.32 -5.64 38.71
N LEU A 663 -6.36 -5.46 39.54
CA LEU A 663 -6.32 -4.63 40.74
C LEU A 663 -5.36 -5.14 41.83
N LYS A 664 -4.86 -6.39 41.73
CA LYS A 664 -3.89 -6.95 42.69
C LYS A 664 -2.45 -6.50 42.41
N MET A 665 -2.15 -6.00 41.21
CA MET A 665 -0.80 -5.64 40.81
C MET A 665 -0.41 -4.21 41.25
N SER A 666 0.81 -4.04 41.77
CA SER A 666 1.36 -2.73 42.12
C SER A 666 1.67 -1.87 40.89
N VAL A 667 1.44 -0.56 40.98
CA VAL A 667 1.82 0.43 39.95
C VAL A 667 3.30 0.34 39.59
N HIS A 668 4.16 0.02 40.56
CA HIS A 668 5.60 -0.13 40.31
C HIS A 668 5.90 -1.35 39.42
N ASP A 669 5.22 -2.47 39.65
CA ASP A 669 5.40 -3.67 38.83
C ASP A 669 4.77 -3.51 37.44
N GLN A 670 3.67 -2.76 37.35
CA GLN A 670 3.11 -2.32 36.08
C GLN A 670 4.09 -1.45 35.28
N ALA A 671 4.72 -0.46 35.92
CA ALA A 671 5.73 0.38 35.27
C ALA A 671 6.95 -0.43 34.80
N LYS A 672 7.39 -1.43 35.58
CA LYS A 672 8.44 -2.37 35.12
C LYS A 672 8.01 -3.16 33.89
N HIS A 673 6.76 -3.60 33.82
CA HIS A 673 6.23 -4.33 32.67
C HIS A 673 6.21 -3.49 31.39
N TRP A 674 5.84 -2.21 31.51
CA TRP A 674 5.93 -1.24 30.42
C TRP A 674 7.39 -1.02 30.00
N ALA A 675 8.27 -0.71 30.96
CA ALA A 675 9.67 -0.45 30.68
C ALA A 675 10.37 -1.65 30.01
N ALA A 676 10.13 -2.87 30.50
CA ALA A 676 10.71 -4.08 29.92
C ALA A 676 10.26 -4.31 28.46
N ARG A 677 8.97 -4.11 28.16
CA ARG A 677 8.44 -4.24 26.79
C ARG A 677 8.94 -3.14 25.87
N ILE A 678 9.03 -1.89 26.33
CA ILE A 678 9.59 -0.79 25.53
C ILE A 678 11.06 -1.08 25.19
N VAL A 679 11.87 -1.50 26.17
CA VAL A 679 13.29 -1.80 25.95
C VAL A 679 13.45 -2.97 24.98
N CYS A 680 12.78 -4.10 25.23
CA CYS A 680 13.00 -5.30 24.42
C CYS A 680 12.22 -5.33 23.10
N LEU A 681 11.01 -4.78 23.02
CA LEU A 681 10.15 -4.87 21.82
C LEU A 681 10.17 -3.61 20.95
N ILE A 682 10.83 -2.52 21.39
CA ILE A 682 11.00 -1.30 20.58
C ILE A 682 12.49 -0.99 20.42
N ILE A 683 13.22 -0.76 21.52
CA ILE A 683 14.62 -0.31 21.45
C ILE A 683 15.52 -1.38 20.83
N VAL A 684 15.43 -2.64 21.25
CA VAL A 684 16.26 -3.73 20.69
C VAL A 684 16.03 -3.93 19.18
N PRO A 685 14.79 -4.07 18.67
CA PRO A 685 14.56 -4.17 17.23
C PRO A 685 15.10 -2.98 16.43
N VAL A 686 14.90 -1.75 16.92
CA VAL A 686 15.43 -0.53 16.28
C VAL A 686 16.95 -0.56 16.24
N LEU A 687 17.61 -0.99 17.32
CA LEU A 687 19.08 -1.13 17.36
C LEU A 687 19.58 -2.19 16.38
N VAL A 688 18.90 -3.34 16.26
CA VAL A 688 19.25 -4.39 15.28
C VAL A 688 19.07 -3.88 13.84
N PHE A 689 17.98 -3.14 13.58
CA PHE A 689 17.74 -2.52 12.28
C PHE A 689 18.83 -1.49 11.93
N MET A 690 19.12 -0.55 12.84
CA MET A 690 20.19 0.42 12.66
C MET A 690 21.57 -0.23 12.53
N ALA A 691 21.83 -1.30 13.29
CA ALA A 691 23.09 -2.05 13.18
C ALA A 691 23.23 -2.70 11.80
N SER A 692 22.15 -3.23 11.23
CA SER A 692 22.15 -3.81 9.88
C SER A 692 22.52 -2.76 8.82
N PHE A 693 21.95 -1.56 8.90
CA PHE A 693 22.33 -0.44 8.02
C PHE A 693 23.74 0.09 8.26
N LYS A 694 24.20 0.08 9.51
CA LYS A 694 25.57 0.47 9.85
C LYS A 694 26.58 -0.51 9.22
N ILE A 695 26.31 -1.81 9.30
CA ILE A 695 27.15 -2.82 8.63
C ILE A 695 27.09 -2.64 7.11
N HIS A 696 25.90 -2.43 6.54
CA HIS A 696 25.72 -2.17 5.12
C HIS A 696 26.61 -1.02 4.61
N PHE A 697 26.59 0.16 5.25
CA PHE A 697 27.44 1.29 4.87
C PHE A 697 28.93 1.08 5.18
N MET A 698 29.28 0.25 6.18
CA MET A 698 30.68 -0.07 6.46
C MET A 698 31.28 -1.04 5.43
N VAL A 699 30.46 -1.94 4.87
CA VAL A 699 30.90 -2.91 3.86
C VAL A 699 30.94 -2.29 2.47
N LEU A 700 29.91 -1.52 2.09
CA LEU A 700 29.81 -0.88 0.78
C LEU A 700 30.48 0.49 0.80
N ASN A 701 31.79 0.51 0.53
CA ASN A 701 32.60 1.72 0.60
C ASN A 701 33.11 2.23 -0.77
N HIS A 702 32.80 1.56 -1.87
CA HIS A 702 33.11 2.01 -3.23
C HIS A 702 31.87 2.56 -3.93
N SER A 703 32.07 3.44 -4.91
CA SER A 703 30.98 3.92 -5.76
C SER A 703 30.44 2.79 -6.64
N GLY A 704 29.15 2.84 -6.94
CA GLY A 704 28.45 1.86 -7.76
C GLY A 704 27.16 2.46 -8.35
N PRO A 705 26.37 1.68 -9.11
CA PRO A 705 25.28 2.19 -9.94
C PRO A 705 24.14 2.86 -9.15
N GLY A 706 23.99 2.53 -7.86
CA GLY A 706 22.94 3.10 -7.01
C GLY A 706 23.33 4.37 -6.25
N ASP A 707 24.55 4.90 -6.46
CA ASP A 707 25.04 6.08 -5.73
C ASP A 707 24.21 7.35 -6.02
N ALA A 708 23.69 7.49 -7.23
CA ALA A 708 22.93 8.62 -7.74
C ALA A 708 21.73 8.99 -6.86
N GLN A 709 21.05 7.99 -6.31
CA GLN A 709 19.86 8.16 -5.46
C GLN A 709 20.19 8.68 -4.06
N MET A 710 21.46 8.61 -3.65
CA MET A 710 21.91 9.15 -2.37
C MET A 710 22.30 10.63 -2.46
N SER A 711 22.35 11.29 -1.30
CA SER A 711 22.83 12.66 -1.23
C SER A 711 24.29 12.76 -1.70
N SER A 712 24.65 13.84 -2.38
CA SER A 712 26.03 14.03 -2.88
C SER A 712 27.08 14.00 -1.76
N LEU A 713 26.70 14.39 -0.53
CA LEU A 713 27.55 14.31 0.65
C LEU A 713 27.86 12.85 1.05
N PHE A 714 26.89 11.95 0.89
CA PHE A 714 27.10 10.51 1.09
C PHE A 714 28.01 9.95 0.01
N GLN A 715 27.77 10.30 -1.26
CA GLN A 715 28.60 9.87 -2.39
C GLN A 715 30.06 10.31 -2.21
N ALA A 716 30.30 11.51 -1.67
CA ALA A 716 31.65 12.00 -1.38
C ALA A 716 32.43 11.17 -0.34
N ASN A 717 31.75 10.30 0.43
CA ASN A 717 32.42 9.37 1.35
C ASN A 717 32.79 8.03 0.70
N LEU A 718 32.29 7.74 -0.50
CA LEU A 718 32.60 6.52 -1.23
C LEU A 718 33.93 6.67 -2.00
N VAL A 719 34.69 5.59 -2.04
CA VAL A 719 35.93 5.47 -2.80
C VAL A 719 35.58 5.30 -4.29
N GLY A 720 36.26 6.05 -5.16
CA GLY A 720 36.02 6.01 -6.62
C GLY A 720 35.24 7.21 -7.17
N ASN A 721 34.81 8.15 -6.32
CA ASN A 721 34.18 9.39 -6.75
C ASN A 721 35.17 10.54 -6.97
N ASP A 722 34.90 11.38 -7.97
CA ASP A 722 35.72 12.54 -8.35
C ASP A 722 35.54 13.77 -7.44
N PHE A 723 34.65 13.71 -6.44
CA PHE A 723 34.35 14.84 -5.53
C PHE A 723 35.57 15.36 -4.75
N SER A 724 36.62 14.54 -4.59
CA SER A 724 37.89 14.97 -3.98
C SER A 724 38.64 16.02 -4.80
N LYS A 725 38.36 16.12 -6.10
CA LYS A 725 38.96 17.12 -7.00
C LYS A 725 38.20 18.46 -6.98
N ASN A 726 37.01 18.50 -6.40
CA ASN A 726 36.17 19.69 -6.43
C ASN A 726 36.76 20.81 -5.57
N PRO A 727 36.87 22.04 -6.10
CA PRO A 727 37.20 23.20 -5.30
C PRO A 727 36.05 23.52 -4.32
N LEU A 728 36.40 24.02 -3.14
CA LEU A 728 35.45 24.23 -2.05
C LEU A 728 34.50 25.41 -2.32
N GLU A 729 35.02 26.55 -2.80
CA GLU A 729 34.28 27.81 -2.90
C GLU A 729 33.84 28.07 -4.34
N VAL A 730 32.59 28.48 -4.56
CA VAL A 730 32.07 28.76 -5.91
C VAL A 730 32.35 30.21 -6.32
N ALA A 731 32.89 30.40 -7.52
CA ALA A 731 33.19 31.71 -8.08
C ALA A 731 32.48 31.95 -9.44
N TYR A 732 32.37 33.20 -9.86
CA TYR A 732 31.94 33.53 -11.22
C TYR A 732 32.89 32.91 -12.25
N GLY A 733 32.33 32.39 -13.35
CA GLY A 733 33.05 31.63 -14.38
C GLY A 733 33.29 30.16 -14.06
N SER A 734 32.85 29.69 -12.88
CA SER A 734 32.99 28.28 -12.52
C SER A 734 31.96 27.42 -13.27
N LYS A 735 32.39 26.23 -13.68
CA LYS A 735 31.51 25.19 -14.22
C LYS A 735 31.00 24.34 -13.05
N ILE A 736 29.68 24.19 -12.94
CA ILE A 736 29.02 23.51 -11.82
C ILE A 736 27.94 22.55 -12.30
N THR A 737 27.62 21.55 -11.49
CA THR A 737 26.36 20.81 -11.58
C THR A 737 25.49 21.12 -10.37
N LEU A 738 24.18 21.26 -10.60
CA LEU A 738 23.21 21.55 -9.54
C LEU A 738 22.36 20.32 -9.29
N LYS A 739 22.35 19.83 -8.05
CA LYS A 739 21.48 18.73 -7.63
C LYS A 739 20.33 19.26 -6.78
N ASN A 740 19.14 18.74 -7.01
CA ASN A 740 18.00 19.03 -6.16
C ASN A 740 18.09 18.22 -4.87
N MET A 741 17.87 18.86 -3.73
CA MET A 741 17.95 18.23 -2.40
C MET A 741 16.62 17.64 -1.93
N GLY A 742 15.55 17.77 -2.73
CA GLY A 742 14.29 17.09 -2.52
C GLY A 742 14.44 15.57 -2.60
N TRP A 743 13.52 14.84 -1.95
CA TRP A 743 13.48 13.38 -1.99
C TRP A 743 13.20 12.89 -3.41
N GLY A 744 14.14 12.17 -4.01
CA GLY A 744 14.08 11.79 -5.43
C GLY A 744 14.58 12.87 -6.39
N GLY A 745 15.23 13.93 -5.89
CA GLY A 745 15.79 15.02 -6.67
C GLY A 745 16.96 14.58 -7.56
N GLY A 746 16.87 14.92 -8.85
CA GLY A 746 17.92 14.70 -9.84
C GLY A 746 18.87 15.89 -10.01
N LEU A 747 19.78 15.77 -10.96
CA LEU A 747 20.64 16.83 -11.46
C LEU A 747 19.89 17.70 -12.47
N LEU A 748 20.13 19.01 -12.43
CA LEU A 748 19.58 19.95 -13.39
C LEU A 748 20.16 19.66 -14.77
N HIS A 749 19.30 19.21 -15.68
CA HIS A 749 19.67 18.65 -16.98
C HIS A 749 18.98 19.42 -18.11
N SER A 750 19.68 19.60 -19.23
CA SER A 750 19.07 20.12 -20.45
C SER A 750 19.62 19.45 -21.70
N HIS A 751 18.73 18.93 -22.54
CA HIS A 751 19.05 18.30 -23.83
C HIS A 751 18.49 19.13 -24.99
N VAL A 752 18.93 18.89 -26.22
CA VAL A 752 18.68 19.77 -27.38
C VAL A 752 17.21 19.87 -27.81
N GLN A 753 16.37 18.91 -27.43
CA GLN A 753 14.95 18.86 -27.76
C GLN A 753 14.17 20.01 -27.09
N THR A 754 13.10 20.45 -27.75
CA THR A 754 12.25 21.57 -27.30
C THR A 754 10.93 21.08 -26.74
N TYR A 755 10.28 21.87 -25.88
CA TYR A 755 8.94 21.54 -25.40
C TYR A 755 7.95 21.44 -26.57
N PRO A 756 7.17 20.36 -26.70
CA PRO A 756 6.17 20.24 -27.77
C PRO A 756 4.93 21.10 -27.54
N VAL A 757 4.73 21.54 -26.28
CA VAL A 757 3.61 22.39 -25.85
C VAL A 757 4.16 23.43 -24.89
N GLY A 758 3.76 24.69 -25.06
CA GLY A 758 4.20 25.80 -24.21
C GLY A 758 5.05 26.79 -25.00
N SER A 759 6.26 27.06 -24.52
CA SER A 759 7.16 28.04 -25.12
C SER A 759 7.87 27.61 -26.41
N ASN A 760 7.87 26.31 -26.73
CA ASN A 760 8.71 25.70 -27.75
C ASN A 760 10.22 25.98 -27.57
N GLN A 761 10.64 26.32 -26.37
CA GLN A 761 12.06 26.51 -26.01
C GLN A 761 12.71 25.18 -25.62
N GLN A 762 14.03 25.18 -25.43
CA GLN A 762 14.77 23.97 -25.08
C GLN A 762 14.33 23.46 -23.71
N GLN A 763 14.14 22.15 -23.61
CA GLN A 763 13.65 21.51 -22.39
C GLN A 763 14.68 21.56 -21.27
N ILE A 764 14.18 21.70 -20.05
CA ILE A 764 14.97 21.53 -18.84
C ILE A 764 14.25 20.58 -17.90
N THR A 765 15.01 19.66 -17.34
CA THR A 765 14.50 18.54 -16.56
C THR A 765 15.44 18.26 -15.39
N CYS A 766 15.04 17.33 -14.54
CA CYS A 766 15.93 16.71 -13.57
C CYS A 766 16.20 15.27 -14.00
N TYR A 767 17.49 14.96 -14.16
CA TYR A 767 17.98 13.65 -14.58
C TYR A 767 18.85 13.05 -13.49
N HIS A 768 18.73 11.74 -13.23
CA HIS A 768 19.38 11.12 -12.07
C HIS A 768 20.82 10.70 -12.33
N TYR A 769 21.22 10.56 -13.60
CA TYR A 769 22.57 10.12 -13.95
C TYR A 769 23.48 11.29 -14.30
N LYS A 770 24.80 11.06 -14.20
CA LYS A 770 25.83 12.04 -14.52
C LYS A 770 26.03 12.10 -16.03
N ASP A 771 25.85 13.29 -16.60
CA ASP A 771 25.99 13.58 -18.02
C ASP A 771 26.68 14.94 -18.21
N GLU A 772 27.33 15.17 -19.35
CA GLU A 772 27.86 16.47 -19.76
C GLU A 772 26.77 17.53 -19.90
N ASN A 773 25.53 17.11 -20.22
CA ASN A 773 24.32 17.95 -20.27
C ASN A 773 23.82 18.43 -18.90
N ASN A 774 24.49 18.05 -17.81
CA ASN A 774 24.19 18.55 -16.47
C ASN A 774 25.05 19.76 -16.09
N ASN A 775 25.91 20.22 -17.00
CA ASN A 775 26.91 21.24 -16.73
C ASN A 775 26.41 22.66 -16.98
N TRP A 776 26.56 23.51 -15.97
CA TRP A 776 26.15 24.92 -15.98
C TRP A 776 27.33 25.83 -15.66
N VAL A 777 27.43 26.97 -16.34
CA VAL A 777 28.43 28.01 -16.10
C VAL A 777 27.76 29.19 -15.41
N VAL A 778 28.40 29.66 -14.34
CA VAL A 778 27.90 30.78 -13.53
C VAL A 778 28.41 32.10 -14.11
N LEU A 779 27.51 32.92 -14.64
CA LEU A 779 27.85 34.20 -15.30
C LEU A 779 27.22 35.41 -14.59
N PRO A 780 27.85 36.60 -14.70
CA PRO A 780 27.25 37.84 -14.24
C PRO A 780 26.05 38.24 -15.10
N ARG A 781 25.24 39.19 -14.62
CA ARG A 781 24.09 39.76 -15.33
C ARG A 781 24.49 40.44 -16.65
N TRP A 782 23.52 40.69 -17.55
CA TRP A 782 23.78 41.38 -18.82
C TRP A 782 24.18 42.86 -18.66
N ASP A 783 23.85 43.48 -17.52
CA ASP A 783 24.20 44.88 -17.19
C ASP A 783 25.65 45.04 -16.66
N GLN A 784 26.32 43.93 -16.35
CA GLN A 784 27.70 43.90 -15.85
C GLN A 784 28.67 43.57 -16.99
N PRO A 785 29.95 43.98 -16.88
CA PRO A 785 30.96 43.58 -17.86
C PRO A 785 31.02 42.06 -18.00
N GLU A 786 31.24 41.59 -19.24
CA GLU A 786 31.40 40.18 -19.53
C GLU A 786 32.52 39.57 -18.67
N TYR A 787 32.33 38.32 -18.28
CA TYR A 787 33.31 37.61 -17.47
C TYR A 787 34.62 37.45 -18.25
N ASN A 788 35.70 38.05 -17.74
CA ASN A 788 37.04 37.88 -18.26
C ASN A 788 37.83 36.92 -17.34
N PRO A 789 38.35 35.78 -17.84
CA PRO A 789 39.14 34.84 -17.04
C PRO A 789 40.38 35.43 -16.36
N ASN A 790 40.88 36.58 -16.84
CA ASN A 790 42.09 37.24 -16.32
C ASN A 790 41.82 38.20 -15.14
N ASP A 791 40.56 38.54 -14.86
CA ASP A 791 40.21 39.46 -13.77
C ASP A 791 40.26 38.77 -12.39
N GLU A 792 40.24 39.55 -11.31
CA GLU A 792 40.24 39.01 -9.94
C GLU A 792 39.06 38.06 -9.69
N LEU A 793 39.31 36.99 -8.91
CA LEU A 793 38.29 35.99 -8.58
C LEU A 793 37.17 36.61 -7.74
N LYS A 794 35.99 36.71 -8.32
CA LYS A 794 34.77 37.10 -7.61
C LYS A 794 34.02 35.86 -7.12
N TYR A 795 33.89 35.72 -5.81
CA TYR A 795 33.15 34.63 -5.17
C TYR A 795 31.65 34.88 -5.18
N MET A 796 30.86 33.81 -5.23
CA MET A 796 29.40 33.88 -5.14
C MET A 796 28.94 34.07 -3.68
N GLN A 797 28.05 35.04 -3.46
CA GLN A 797 27.53 35.39 -2.14
C GLN A 797 26.00 35.31 -2.08
N HIS A 798 25.46 35.36 -0.86
CA HIS A 798 24.02 35.43 -0.65
C HIS A 798 23.43 36.73 -1.21
N GLY A 799 22.37 36.61 -2.01
CA GLY A 799 21.66 37.73 -2.61
C GLY A 799 22.18 38.14 -3.98
N ASP A 800 23.28 37.53 -4.46
CA ASP A 800 23.80 37.76 -5.79
C ASP A 800 22.81 37.34 -6.87
N VAL A 801 22.69 38.16 -7.91
CA VAL A 801 21.88 37.87 -9.10
C VAL A 801 22.81 37.39 -10.19
N ILE A 802 22.52 36.19 -10.71
CA ILE A 802 23.38 35.45 -11.63
C ILE A 802 22.58 35.01 -12.87
N ARG A 803 23.32 34.61 -13.89
CA ARG A 803 22.82 33.83 -15.02
C ARG A 803 23.47 32.46 -15.00
N LEU A 804 22.69 31.43 -15.27
CA LEU A 804 23.17 30.06 -15.43
C LEU A 804 23.10 29.71 -16.91
N GLN A 805 24.26 29.52 -17.53
CA GLN A 805 24.36 29.13 -18.93
C GLN A 805 24.66 27.63 -19.04
N HIS A 806 23.89 26.91 -19.86
CA HIS A 806 24.13 25.51 -20.14
C HIS A 806 25.39 25.35 -21.00
N ALA A 807 26.38 24.59 -20.54
CA ALA A 807 27.70 24.57 -21.18
C ALA A 807 27.70 23.97 -22.61
N PRO A 808 27.01 22.84 -22.90
CA PRO A 808 26.94 22.28 -24.25
C PRO A 808 26.16 23.13 -25.25
N THR A 809 25.00 23.68 -24.86
CA THR A 809 24.11 24.39 -25.81
C THR A 809 24.23 25.91 -25.77
N SER A 810 25.02 26.46 -24.83
CA SER A 810 25.22 27.90 -24.61
C SER A 810 23.92 28.69 -24.34
N ARG A 811 22.81 28.02 -24.00
CA ARG A 811 21.53 28.66 -23.69
C ARG A 811 21.44 29.01 -22.20
N ASN A 812 20.66 30.05 -21.86
CA ASN A 812 20.50 30.50 -20.48
C ASN A 812 19.28 29.85 -19.84
N LEU A 813 19.38 29.55 -18.54
CA LEU A 813 18.24 29.14 -17.72
C LEU A 813 17.23 30.29 -17.63
N HIS A 814 16.02 30.04 -18.11
CA HIS A 814 15.00 31.04 -18.32
C HIS A 814 13.66 30.64 -17.71
N SER A 815 12.87 31.62 -17.26
CA SER A 815 11.47 31.38 -16.91
C SER A 815 10.56 32.52 -17.37
N HIS A 816 9.38 32.14 -17.84
CA HIS A 816 8.40 33.01 -18.49
C HIS A 816 6.99 32.72 -17.97
N THR A 817 6.01 33.55 -18.36
CA THR A 817 4.63 33.44 -17.81
C THR A 817 3.80 32.29 -18.37
N VAL A 818 4.37 31.39 -19.16
CA VAL A 818 3.67 30.18 -19.64
C VAL A 818 3.67 29.14 -18.52
N LEU A 819 2.58 28.37 -18.43
CA LEU A 819 2.39 27.38 -17.38
C LEU A 819 3.18 26.11 -17.70
N ALA A 820 3.73 25.46 -16.67
CA ALA A 820 4.49 24.23 -16.82
C ALA A 820 3.65 23.10 -17.48
N PRO A 821 4.28 22.18 -18.24
CA PRO A 821 3.57 21.17 -19.02
C PRO A 821 2.72 20.20 -18.18
N VAL A 822 3.20 19.78 -17.01
CA VAL A 822 2.48 18.88 -16.10
C VAL A 822 1.92 19.67 -14.93
N THR A 823 2.76 20.39 -14.19
CA THR A 823 2.35 21.17 -13.01
C THR A 823 1.80 22.54 -13.40
N LYS A 824 0.56 22.60 -13.90
CA LYS A 824 -0.10 23.83 -14.40
C LYS A 824 -0.22 24.97 -13.38
N LEU A 825 -0.02 24.71 -12.09
CA LEU A 825 0.01 25.75 -11.05
C LEU A 825 1.26 26.63 -11.14
N ASN A 826 2.38 26.05 -11.60
CA ASN A 826 3.69 26.68 -11.66
C ASN A 826 3.97 27.24 -13.06
N TYR A 827 4.97 28.12 -13.14
CA TYR A 827 5.49 28.58 -14.43
C TYR A 827 6.48 27.57 -15.03
N GLU A 828 6.52 27.53 -16.34
CA GLU A 828 7.49 26.77 -17.12
C GLU A 828 8.89 27.36 -16.92
N VAL A 829 9.87 26.48 -16.75
CA VAL A 829 11.30 26.82 -16.81
C VAL A 829 11.84 26.17 -18.07
N SER A 830 12.73 26.85 -18.78
CA SER A 830 13.23 26.45 -20.08
C SER A 830 14.65 26.97 -20.30
N CYS A 831 15.27 26.62 -21.43
CA CYS A 831 16.52 27.24 -21.86
C CYS A 831 16.32 28.12 -23.10
N TYR A 832 16.65 29.40 -22.98
CA TYR A 832 16.45 30.42 -24.02
C TYR A 832 17.74 31.16 -24.38
N GLY A 833 17.78 31.71 -25.59
CA GLY A 833 18.85 32.59 -26.02
C GLY A 833 20.17 31.87 -26.33
N ASN A 834 21.25 32.64 -26.28
CA ASN A 834 22.63 32.19 -26.45
C ASN A 834 23.57 33.11 -25.64
N SER A 835 24.89 33.04 -25.87
CA SER A 835 25.87 33.89 -25.15
C SER A 835 25.71 35.40 -25.37
N SER A 836 25.01 35.84 -26.44
CA SER A 836 24.83 37.27 -26.79
C SER A 836 23.36 37.71 -26.80
N VAL A 837 22.43 36.76 -26.79
CA VAL A 837 20.98 36.98 -26.87
C VAL A 837 20.36 36.45 -25.58
N GLY A 838 19.75 37.34 -24.80
CA GLY A 838 18.98 37.00 -23.62
C GLY A 838 18.18 38.19 -23.13
N ASP A 839 17.44 37.99 -22.05
CA ASP A 839 16.56 39.02 -21.49
C ASP A 839 16.57 38.99 -19.95
N VAL A 840 15.64 39.72 -19.35
CA VAL A 840 15.51 39.85 -17.89
C VAL A 840 14.97 38.55 -17.25
N GLY A 841 14.38 37.65 -18.05
CA GLY A 841 13.90 36.33 -17.62
C GLY A 841 15.02 35.31 -17.39
N ASP A 842 16.28 35.70 -17.60
CA ASP A 842 17.46 34.86 -17.32
C ASP A 842 18.03 35.09 -15.91
N TYR A 843 17.47 36.04 -15.15
CA TYR A 843 18.03 36.47 -13.88
C TYR A 843 17.53 35.68 -12.67
N TRP A 844 18.47 34.97 -12.03
CA TRP A 844 18.23 34.17 -10.84
C TRP A 844 19.00 34.73 -9.65
N GLN A 845 18.28 35.09 -8.60
CA GLN A 845 18.85 35.51 -7.32
C GLN A 845 19.15 34.27 -6.46
N VAL A 846 20.39 34.21 -5.96
CA VAL A 846 20.88 33.12 -5.11
C VAL A 846 20.54 33.41 -3.65
N GLU A 847 19.69 32.59 -3.05
CA GLU A 847 19.35 32.67 -1.64
C GLU A 847 19.99 31.51 -0.88
N VAL A 848 20.80 31.79 0.15
CA VAL A 848 21.41 30.77 1.00
C VAL A 848 20.45 30.47 2.14
N VAL A 849 20.10 29.19 2.30
CA VAL A 849 19.23 28.75 3.40
C VAL A 849 20.09 28.52 4.64
N ASP A 850 21.08 27.64 4.52
CA ASP A 850 22.05 27.29 5.56
C ASP A 850 23.16 26.40 4.96
N ASP A 851 24.21 26.19 5.75
CA ASP A 851 25.25 25.19 5.49
C ASP A 851 25.12 24.06 6.52
N ILE A 852 25.15 22.82 6.04
CA ILE A 852 25.00 21.59 6.83
C ILE A 852 26.00 21.52 8.01
N LYS A 853 27.20 22.08 7.87
CA LYS A 853 28.26 22.05 8.89
C LYS A 853 28.42 23.38 9.62
N ARG A 854 28.23 24.51 8.93
CA ARG A 854 28.48 25.86 9.49
C ARG A 854 27.23 26.58 9.98
N GLY A 855 26.04 26.02 9.76
CA GLY A 855 24.77 26.63 10.18
C GLY A 855 24.35 27.79 9.28
N THR A 856 23.69 28.80 9.86
CA THR A 856 23.04 29.89 9.11
C THR A 856 23.96 31.06 8.73
N LYS A 857 25.16 31.18 9.34
CA LYS A 857 26.13 32.24 9.00
C LYS A 857 27.14 31.71 8.00
N VAL A 858 26.88 31.99 6.72
CA VAL A 858 27.69 31.52 5.60
C VAL A 858 28.08 32.73 4.75
N ASP A 859 29.34 33.16 4.87
CA ASP A 859 29.86 34.30 4.09
C ASP A 859 30.18 33.92 2.63
N ARG A 860 30.43 32.63 2.37
CA ARG A 860 30.81 32.08 1.06
C ARG A 860 30.11 30.76 0.79
N ILE A 861 29.63 30.59 -0.45
CA ILE A 861 28.94 29.37 -0.88
C ILE A 861 29.95 28.26 -1.12
N HIS A 862 29.74 27.13 -0.45
CA HIS A 862 30.57 25.93 -0.63
C HIS A 862 29.86 24.85 -1.46
N SER A 863 30.65 24.09 -2.22
CA SER A 863 30.20 22.85 -2.84
C SER A 863 29.73 21.83 -1.79
N LEU A 864 28.69 21.05 -2.13
CA LEU A 864 28.09 19.94 -1.38
C LEU A 864 27.41 20.30 -0.04
N THR A 865 27.91 21.27 0.73
CA THR A 865 27.44 21.55 2.10
C THR A 865 26.41 22.68 2.17
N THR A 866 26.45 23.65 1.26
CA THR A 866 25.56 24.82 1.27
C THR A 866 24.25 24.49 0.55
N ARG A 867 23.11 24.78 1.21
CA ARG A 867 21.77 24.67 0.61
C ARG A 867 21.34 26.02 0.06
N LEU A 868 21.02 26.04 -1.23
CA LEU A 868 20.71 27.22 -2.02
C LEU A 868 19.25 27.15 -2.50
N ARG A 869 18.64 28.32 -2.71
CA ARG A 869 17.40 28.48 -3.48
C ARG A 869 17.64 29.49 -4.58
N PHE A 870 17.04 29.26 -5.74
CA PHE A 870 17.11 30.20 -6.85
C PHE A 870 15.76 30.88 -7.00
N ARG A 871 15.74 32.20 -6.80
CA ARG A 871 14.56 33.03 -6.95
C ARG A 871 14.63 33.78 -8.28
N HIS A 872 13.64 33.60 -9.13
CA HIS A 872 13.54 34.33 -10.38
C HIS A 872 13.26 35.82 -10.13
N GLN A 873 14.09 36.72 -10.64
CA GLN A 873 14.05 38.14 -10.27
C GLN A 873 12.77 38.84 -10.75
N GLN A 874 12.32 38.57 -11.98
CA GLN A 874 11.16 39.24 -12.58
C GLN A 874 9.83 38.69 -12.10
N LEU A 875 9.69 37.36 -12.04
CA LEU A 875 8.44 36.69 -11.66
C LEU A 875 8.31 36.50 -10.15
N GLY A 876 9.41 36.57 -9.41
CA GLY A 876 9.44 36.33 -7.95
C GLY A 876 9.20 34.88 -7.54
N CYS A 877 9.22 33.93 -8.49
CA CYS A 877 9.01 32.51 -8.27
C CYS A 877 10.33 31.77 -7.93
N TYR A 878 10.24 30.54 -7.41
CA TYR A 878 11.37 29.74 -6.98
C TYR A 878 11.58 28.52 -7.88
N LEU A 879 12.84 28.24 -8.23
CA LEU A 879 13.20 27.04 -8.99
C LEU A 879 12.91 25.77 -8.16
N ARG A 880 12.00 24.95 -8.64
CA ARG A 880 11.47 23.78 -7.94
C ARG A 880 11.50 22.55 -8.83
N ALA A 881 12.11 21.48 -8.35
CA ALA A 881 12.03 20.16 -8.96
C ALA A 881 11.38 19.20 -7.95
N ALA A 882 10.12 18.85 -8.22
CA ALA A 882 9.35 17.92 -7.41
C ALA A 882 9.16 16.60 -8.17
N ASN A 883 8.47 15.62 -7.61
CA ASN A 883 8.38 14.27 -8.20
C ASN A 883 7.34 14.16 -9.34
N ALA A 884 7.10 15.23 -10.09
CA ALA A 884 6.25 15.18 -11.28
C ALA A 884 7.08 14.71 -12.48
N ILE A 885 6.66 13.61 -13.10
CA ILE A 885 7.37 13.00 -14.23
C ILE A 885 6.81 13.54 -15.54
N LEU A 886 7.68 13.93 -16.46
CA LEU A 886 7.30 14.34 -17.81
C LEU A 886 6.83 13.13 -18.64
N PRO A 887 5.92 13.30 -19.61
CA PRO A 887 5.54 12.23 -20.53
C PRO A 887 6.71 11.76 -21.41
N GLN A 888 6.47 10.76 -22.27
CA GLN A 888 7.51 10.15 -23.12
C GLN A 888 8.35 11.15 -23.95
N TRP A 889 7.76 12.27 -24.39
CA TRP A 889 8.48 13.31 -25.13
C TRP A 889 9.55 14.05 -24.31
N GLY A 890 9.47 13.97 -22.97
CA GLY A 890 10.46 14.46 -22.02
C GLY A 890 11.24 13.32 -21.36
N PHE A 891 11.34 12.17 -22.03
CA PHE A 891 12.14 11.00 -21.64
C PHE A 891 11.84 10.45 -20.24
N LYS A 892 10.60 10.61 -19.75
CA LYS A 892 10.21 10.25 -18.36
C LYS A 892 11.11 10.89 -17.29
N GLN A 893 11.73 12.02 -17.58
CA GLN A 893 12.54 12.78 -16.63
C GLN A 893 11.67 13.65 -15.72
N VAL A 894 12.24 14.14 -14.63
CA VAL A 894 11.52 14.95 -13.64
C VAL A 894 11.31 16.39 -14.14
N GLU A 895 10.10 16.92 -13.98
CA GLU A 895 9.74 18.29 -14.35
C GLU A 895 10.41 19.33 -13.44
N VAL A 896 11.07 20.31 -14.07
CA VAL A 896 11.58 21.51 -13.39
C VAL A 896 10.60 22.66 -13.67
N SER A 897 10.12 23.30 -12.61
CA SER A 897 9.12 24.36 -12.68
C SER A 897 9.47 25.53 -11.77
N CYS A 898 8.84 26.69 -11.97
CA CYS A 898 9.00 27.85 -11.11
C CYS A 898 7.76 28.05 -10.23
N ASP A 899 7.90 27.80 -8.93
CA ASP A 899 6.82 27.89 -7.95
C ASP A 899 6.56 29.34 -7.54
N LYS A 900 5.30 29.77 -7.60
CA LYS A 900 4.88 31.13 -7.31
C LYS A 900 4.89 31.43 -5.81
N GLU A 901 4.75 30.40 -4.97
CA GLU A 901 4.69 30.57 -3.52
C GLU A 901 6.08 30.54 -2.90
N ASN A 902 6.37 31.50 -2.02
CA ASN A 902 7.58 31.46 -1.21
C ASN A 902 7.35 30.60 0.04
N ASN A 903 7.66 29.32 -0.06
CA ASN A 903 7.67 28.42 1.08
C ASN A 903 9.11 28.00 1.44
N PRO A 904 9.75 28.65 2.44
CA PRO A 904 11.09 28.28 2.87
C PRO A 904 11.22 26.87 3.44
N LYS A 905 10.12 26.17 3.76
CA LYS A 905 10.14 24.79 4.26
C LYS A 905 10.08 23.75 3.14
N ASP A 906 9.85 24.15 1.89
CA ASP A 906 9.80 23.21 0.77
C ASP A 906 11.21 22.76 0.36
N VAL A 907 11.52 21.50 0.66
CA VAL A 907 12.82 20.87 0.36
C VAL A 907 13.05 20.74 -1.14
N HIS A 908 11.99 20.68 -1.96
CA HIS A 908 12.09 20.59 -3.43
C HIS A 908 12.59 21.88 -4.09
N THR A 909 12.64 22.98 -3.34
CA THR A 909 13.24 24.25 -3.79
C THR A 909 14.73 24.36 -3.44
N TYR A 910 15.24 23.41 -2.66
CA TYR A 910 16.64 23.43 -2.22
C TYR A 910 17.52 22.77 -3.28
N TRP A 911 18.60 23.45 -3.61
CA TRP A 911 19.63 23.01 -4.53
C TRP A 911 20.98 23.03 -3.83
N ASN A 912 21.88 22.13 -4.21
CA ASN A 912 23.28 22.17 -3.83
C ASN A 912 24.16 22.07 -5.07
N VAL A 913 25.35 22.66 -4.98
CA VAL A 913 26.38 22.50 -6.01
C VAL A 913 27.06 21.15 -5.77
N GLU A 914 26.85 20.19 -6.68
CA GLU A 914 27.39 18.85 -6.53
C GLU A 914 28.83 18.78 -7.05
N SER A 915 29.00 18.94 -8.36
CA SER A 915 30.31 18.97 -9.00
C SER A 915 30.72 20.40 -9.33
N HIS A 916 32.00 20.69 -9.19
CA HIS A 916 32.55 22.02 -9.37
C HIS A 916 33.94 21.93 -10.00
N TRP A 917 34.15 22.68 -11.09
CA TRP A 917 35.43 22.77 -11.79
C TRP A 917 35.82 24.23 -11.99
N ASN A 918 37.04 24.56 -11.57
CA ASN A 918 37.68 25.86 -11.79
C ASN A 918 39.20 25.71 -11.63
N ASP A 919 39.96 25.89 -12.72
CA ASP A 919 41.42 25.72 -12.73
C ASP A 919 42.17 26.71 -11.82
N ARG A 920 41.50 27.81 -11.42
CA ARG A 920 42.08 28.87 -10.58
C ARG A 920 41.96 28.58 -9.08
N LEU A 921 41.20 27.55 -8.68
CA LEU A 921 40.92 27.24 -7.28
C LEU A 921 41.53 25.90 -6.87
N PRO A 922 42.08 25.78 -5.65
CA PRO A 922 42.60 24.51 -5.16
C PRO A 922 41.48 23.52 -4.82
N ALA A 923 41.76 22.23 -4.98
CA ALA A 923 40.86 21.16 -4.56
C ALA A 923 40.65 21.15 -3.04
N ALA A 924 39.45 20.79 -2.59
CA ALA A 924 39.07 20.77 -1.18
C ALA A 924 39.61 19.54 -0.41
N ASP A 925 39.82 19.68 0.91
CA ASP A 925 40.16 18.55 1.78
C ASP A 925 38.93 17.64 2.02
N VAL A 926 39.11 16.34 1.78
CA VAL A 926 38.09 15.27 1.91
C VAL A 926 37.41 15.25 3.28
N LYS A 927 38.09 15.73 4.35
CA LYS A 927 37.50 15.81 5.69
C LYS A 927 36.24 16.69 5.75
N PHE A 928 36.12 17.68 4.86
CA PHE A 928 34.96 18.57 4.81
C PHE A 928 33.70 17.87 4.25
N TYR A 929 33.81 16.68 3.66
CA TYR A 929 32.68 16.00 3.02
C TYR A 929 32.10 14.80 3.79
N ARG A 930 32.56 14.53 5.02
CA ARG A 930 31.98 13.46 5.85
C ARG A 930 30.52 13.74 6.27
N SER A 931 29.63 12.78 6.00
CA SER A 931 28.23 12.75 6.43
C SER A 931 28.06 11.99 7.75
N PRO A 932 27.10 12.37 8.61
CA PRO A 932 26.78 11.62 9.81
C PRO A 932 25.86 10.42 9.48
N PHE A 933 26.16 9.26 10.05
CA PHE A 933 25.41 8.00 9.83
C PHE A 933 23.88 8.16 9.97
N LEU A 934 23.39 8.86 11.00
CA LEU A 934 21.94 8.99 11.22
C LEU A 934 21.23 9.72 10.08
N ARG A 935 21.91 10.68 9.44
CA ARG A 935 21.37 11.38 8.29
C ARG A 935 21.32 10.46 7.08
N ASP A 936 22.38 9.71 6.83
CA ASP A 936 22.45 8.79 5.69
C ASP A 936 21.46 7.63 5.86
N PHE A 937 21.32 7.13 7.09
CA PHE A 937 20.32 6.15 7.48
C PHE A 937 18.90 6.68 7.21
N TRP A 938 18.57 7.88 7.67
CA TRP A 938 17.25 8.47 7.42
C TRP A 938 17.03 8.70 5.92
N HIS A 939 18.03 9.24 5.23
CA HIS A 939 17.93 9.55 3.81
C HIS A 939 17.71 8.30 2.97
N LEU A 940 18.47 7.23 3.23
CA LEU A 940 18.31 5.96 2.54
C LEU A 940 16.93 5.36 2.81
N ASN A 941 16.45 5.33 4.06
CA ASN A 941 15.13 4.78 4.36
C ASN A 941 13.99 5.56 3.70
N VAL A 942 14.08 6.90 3.67
CA VAL A 942 13.10 7.71 2.93
C VAL A 942 13.19 7.43 1.44
N ALA A 943 14.39 7.35 0.86
CA ALA A 943 14.58 6.97 -0.54
C ALA A 943 13.98 5.58 -0.84
N MET A 944 14.18 4.59 0.03
CA MET A 944 13.56 3.27 -0.07
C MET A 944 12.03 3.35 -0.08
N MET A 945 11.43 4.15 0.80
CA MET A 945 9.98 4.35 0.86
C MET A 945 9.45 5.09 -0.38
N THR A 946 10.14 6.13 -0.84
CA THR A 946 9.72 6.87 -2.05
C THR A 946 9.81 6.02 -3.30
N SER A 947 10.87 5.22 -3.45
CA SER A 947 11.00 4.29 -4.56
C SER A 947 9.91 3.23 -4.48
N ASN A 948 9.64 2.67 -3.29
CA ASN A 948 8.56 1.70 -3.09
C ASN A 948 7.16 2.27 -3.44
N ASN A 949 6.95 3.59 -3.25
CA ASN A 949 5.71 4.25 -3.66
C ASN A 949 5.65 4.57 -5.15
N ALA A 950 6.81 4.72 -5.81
CA ALA A 950 6.91 4.98 -7.25
C ALA A 950 6.67 3.72 -8.10
N LEU A 951 6.78 2.53 -7.52
CA LEU A 951 6.59 1.25 -8.19
C LEU A 951 5.11 0.85 -8.32
N ILE A 952 4.27 1.79 -8.75
CA ILE A 952 2.89 1.54 -9.16
C ILE A 952 2.95 0.99 -10.60
N PRO A 953 2.49 -0.25 -10.87
CA PRO A 953 2.48 -0.75 -12.24
C PRO A 953 1.55 0.11 -13.10
N ASP A 954 2.02 0.46 -14.29
CA ASP A 954 1.20 1.19 -15.26
C ASP A 954 -0.04 0.34 -15.60
N PRO A 955 -1.27 0.86 -15.43
CA PRO A 955 -2.49 0.09 -15.65
C PRO A 955 -2.68 -0.36 -17.11
N ASP A 956 -1.93 0.26 -18.03
CA ASP A 956 -1.92 -0.06 -19.45
C ASP A 956 -0.91 -1.18 -19.80
N LYS A 957 -0.03 -1.57 -18.87
CA LYS A 957 0.94 -2.67 -19.05
C LYS A 957 0.44 -3.92 -18.32
N GLU A 958 0.11 -4.96 -19.09
CA GLU A 958 -0.29 -6.25 -18.51
C GLU A 958 0.94 -7.03 -18.03
N ASP A 959 1.19 -7.03 -16.72
CA ASP A 959 2.19 -7.90 -16.09
C ASP A 959 1.62 -9.33 -15.93
N ILE A 960 2.12 -10.25 -16.75
CA ILE A 960 1.76 -11.68 -16.75
C ILE A 960 2.19 -12.44 -15.49
N LEU A 961 3.07 -11.86 -14.67
CA LEU A 961 3.61 -12.45 -13.44
C LEU A 961 2.90 -11.90 -12.19
N ALA A 962 2.28 -10.72 -12.29
CA ALA A 962 1.49 -10.13 -11.21
C ALA A 962 0.24 -10.96 -10.87
N SER A 963 -0.12 -10.95 -9.58
CA SER A 963 -1.32 -11.63 -9.07
C SER A 963 -2.06 -10.77 -8.07
N LYS A 964 -3.34 -11.06 -7.83
CA LYS A 964 -4.17 -10.31 -6.87
C LYS A 964 -4.29 -11.07 -5.53
N PRO A 965 -4.61 -10.38 -4.42
CA PRO A 965 -4.76 -11.01 -3.11
C PRO A 965 -5.78 -12.08 -2.98
N PHE A 966 -6.88 -11.90 -3.67
CA PHE A 966 -7.92 -12.88 -3.67
C PHE A 966 -7.49 -14.16 -4.42
N ASP A 967 -6.40 -14.12 -5.20
CA ASP A 967 -5.91 -15.26 -5.96
C ASP A 967 -5.14 -16.26 -5.09
N TRP A 968 -4.44 -15.85 -4.02
CA TRP A 968 -3.54 -16.76 -3.28
C TRP A 968 -4.25 -17.76 -2.37
N PRO A 969 -5.26 -17.37 -1.56
CA PRO A 969 -5.95 -18.31 -0.66
C PRO A 969 -6.61 -19.48 -1.42
N PHE A 970 -7.01 -19.24 -2.67
CA PHE A 970 -7.67 -20.23 -3.52
C PHE A 970 -6.75 -20.79 -4.61
N LEU A 971 -5.50 -20.32 -4.69
CA LEU A 971 -4.55 -20.65 -5.75
C LEU A 971 -5.19 -20.46 -7.14
N HIS A 972 -5.69 -19.27 -7.45
CA HIS A 972 -6.20 -18.97 -8.80
C HIS A 972 -5.05 -18.91 -9.81
N LEU A 973 -3.95 -18.25 -9.47
CA LEU A 973 -2.76 -18.14 -10.32
C LEU A 973 -1.55 -18.73 -9.59
N GLY A 974 -0.64 -19.34 -10.33
CA GLY A 974 0.70 -19.70 -9.87
C GLY A 974 1.75 -18.90 -10.63
N LEU A 975 3.02 -18.99 -10.22
CA LEU A 975 4.11 -18.20 -10.81
C LEU A 975 5.12 -19.11 -11.51
N ARG A 976 5.42 -18.79 -12.77
CA ARG A 976 6.50 -19.40 -13.57
C ARG A 976 7.84 -18.82 -13.11
N MET A 977 8.77 -19.65 -12.66
CA MET A 977 10.03 -19.16 -12.07
C MET A 977 11.22 -19.13 -13.05
N CYS A 978 11.11 -19.74 -14.21
CA CYS A 978 12.20 -19.80 -15.19
C CYS A 978 11.62 -19.93 -16.60
N GLY A 979 12.49 -19.95 -17.61
CA GLY A 979 12.11 -20.27 -18.99
C GLY A 979 11.37 -21.61 -19.11
N TRP A 980 10.43 -21.66 -20.05
CA TRP A 980 9.54 -22.81 -20.29
C TRP A 980 9.92 -23.62 -21.54
N GLY A 981 11.18 -23.56 -21.98
CA GLY A 981 11.67 -24.35 -23.11
C GLY A 981 11.67 -25.85 -22.83
N ASP A 982 11.45 -26.69 -23.84
CA ASP A 982 11.34 -28.14 -23.69
C ASP A 982 12.63 -28.80 -23.16
N THR A 983 13.78 -28.21 -23.48
CA THR A 983 15.10 -28.65 -23.05
C THR A 983 15.49 -28.18 -21.65
N GLN A 984 14.79 -27.18 -21.11
CA GLN A 984 15.09 -26.57 -19.81
C GLN A 984 14.25 -27.20 -18.69
N ILE A 985 14.84 -27.23 -17.48
CA ILE A 985 14.16 -27.68 -16.27
C ILE A 985 13.22 -26.58 -15.79
N LYS A 986 11.95 -26.93 -15.58
CA LYS A 986 10.90 -25.98 -15.26
C LYS A 986 10.58 -25.99 -13.77
N TYR A 987 10.48 -24.81 -13.16
CA TYR A 987 10.00 -24.62 -11.80
C TYR A 987 8.75 -23.75 -11.80
N TYR A 988 7.79 -24.14 -10.96
CA TYR A 988 6.52 -23.43 -10.83
C TYR A 988 6.17 -23.28 -9.37
N LEU A 989 5.96 -22.03 -8.96
CA LEU A 989 5.60 -21.70 -7.59
C LEU A 989 4.09 -21.84 -7.42
N LEU A 990 3.70 -22.90 -6.72
CA LEU A 990 2.32 -23.19 -6.34
C LEU A 990 2.33 -23.88 -4.97
N GLY A 991 1.54 -23.37 -4.02
CA GLY A 991 1.32 -24.05 -2.74
C GLY A 991 0.58 -25.37 -2.92
N THR A 992 0.69 -26.29 -1.96
CA THR A 992 -0.04 -27.56 -2.04
C THR A 992 -1.55 -27.28 -1.91
N PRO A 993 -2.41 -27.63 -2.90
CA PRO A 993 -3.81 -27.21 -2.90
C PRO A 993 -4.61 -27.63 -1.67
N VAL A 994 -4.34 -28.82 -1.13
CA VAL A 994 -4.98 -29.32 0.09
C VAL A 994 -4.64 -28.45 1.31
N ILE A 995 -3.38 -28.01 1.41
CA ILE A 995 -2.92 -27.16 2.52
C ILE A 995 -3.49 -25.75 2.36
N ALA A 996 -3.40 -25.17 1.16
CA ALA A 996 -3.89 -23.82 0.90
C ALA A 996 -5.41 -23.72 1.04
N TRP A 997 -6.18 -24.60 0.39
CA TRP A 997 -7.65 -24.60 0.50
C TRP A 997 -8.12 -25.00 1.90
N GLY A 998 -7.45 -25.96 2.53
CA GLY A 998 -7.72 -26.34 3.92
C GLY A 998 -7.47 -25.18 4.88
N GLY A 999 -6.36 -24.46 4.71
CA GLY A 999 -6.01 -23.26 5.47
C GLY A 999 -7.04 -22.15 5.27
N SER A 1000 -7.40 -21.83 4.03
CA SER A 1000 -8.42 -20.82 3.72
C SER A 1000 -9.80 -21.17 4.28
N LEU A 1001 -10.22 -22.44 4.15
CA LEU A 1001 -11.45 -22.94 4.76
C LEU A 1001 -11.39 -22.84 6.30
N SER A 1002 -10.24 -23.14 6.89
CA SER A 1002 -10.03 -23.05 8.34
C SER A 1002 -10.22 -21.63 8.87
N LEU A 1003 -9.84 -20.60 8.11
CA LEU A 1003 -10.06 -19.20 8.52
C LEU A 1003 -11.55 -18.87 8.58
N ILE A 1004 -12.33 -19.30 7.56
CA ILE A 1004 -13.78 -19.10 7.52
C ILE A 1004 -14.45 -19.85 8.69
N VAL A 1005 -14.10 -21.14 8.88
CA VAL A 1005 -14.64 -21.95 9.98
C VAL A 1005 -14.22 -21.39 11.33
N GLY A 1006 -13.02 -20.85 11.46
CA GLY A 1006 -12.51 -20.19 12.67
C GLY A 1006 -13.33 -18.96 13.03
N LEU A 1007 -13.63 -18.09 12.06
CA LEU A 1007 -14.49 -16.91 12.26
C LEU A 1007 -15.93 -17.29 12.62
N LEU A 1008 -16.50 -18.30 11.95
CA LEU A 1008 -17.83 -18.81 12.29
C LEU A 1008 -17.85 -19.40 13.70
N SER A 1009 -16.83 -20.19 14.06
CA SER A 1009 -16.69 -20.77 15.40
C SER A 1009 -16.56 -19.69 16.46
N LEU A 1010 -15.75 -18.65 16.21
CA LEU A 1010 -15.65 -17.48 17.07
C LEU A 1010 -17.01 -16.80 17.25
N GLY A 1011 -17.73 -16.52 16.16
CA GLY A 1011 -19.05 -15.92 16.21
C GLY A 1011 -20.02 -16.72 17.08
N VAL A 1012 -20.01 -18.05 16.95
CA VAL A 1012 -20.77 -18.94 17.82
C VAL A 1012 -20.33 -18.82 19.28
N TYR A 1013 -19.02 -18.83 19.56
CA TYR A 1013 -18.52 -18.69 20.94
C TYR A 1013 -18.84 -17.33 21.56
N LEU A 1014 -18.78 -16.24 20.79
CA LEU A 1014 -19.17 -14.91 21.25
C LEU A 1014 -20.67 -14.84 21.57
N LEU A 1015 -21.52 -15.40 20.71
CA LEU A 1015 -22.97 -15.50 20.96
C LEU A 1015 -23.27 -16.35 22.20
N ARG A 1016 -22.54 -17.46 22.39
CA ARG A 1016 -22.67 -18.32 23.57
C ARG A 1016 -22.18 -17.61 24.84
N ARG A 1017 -21.09 -16.86 24.76
CA ARG A 1017 -20.59 -16.00 25.85
C ARG A 1017 -21.59 -14.92 26.22
N GLN A 1018 -22.21 -14.26 25.24
CA GLN A 1018 -23.29 -13.29 25.48
C GLN A 1018 -24.50 -13.93 26.17
N ARG A 1019 -24.76 -15.22 25.89
CA ARG A 1019 -25.77 -16.06 26.57
C ARG A 1019 -25.27 -16.65 27.90
N LYS A 1020 -24.13 -16.21 28.43
CA LYS A 1020 -23.50 -16.66 29.69
C LYS A 1020 -23.04 -18.12 29.72
N TYR A 1021 -22.89 -18.76 28.56
CA TYR A 1021 -22.14 -20.01 28.46
C TYR A 1021 -20.65 -19.69 28.46
N VAL A 1022 -19.92 -20.20 29.45
CA VAL A 1022 -18.46 -20.05 29.54
C VAL A 1022 -17.82 -21.24 28.84
N ASP A 1023 -17.55 -21.09 27.55
CA ASP A 1023 -16.90 -22.13 26.74
C ASP A 1023 -15.37 -21.98 26.72
N MET A 1024 -14.85 -20.74 26.67
CA MET A 1024 -13.41 -20.41 26.61
C MET A 1024 -13.12 -19.03 27.22
N GLU A 1025 -11.88 -18.83 27.68
CA GLU A 1025 -11.31 -17.51 27.96
C GLU A 1025 -11.02 -16.76 26.64
N PRO A 1026 -11.03 -15.41 26.63
CA PRO A 1026 -10.92 -14.63 25.40
C PRO A 1026 -9.60 -14.91 24.65
N LEU A 1027 -9.70 -15.07 23.34
CA LEU A 1027 -8.57 -15.16 22.41
C LEU A 1027 -8.59 -13.95 21.47
N PRO A 1028 -7.45 -13.29 21.21
CA PRO A 1028 -7.35 -12.23 20.21
C PRO A 1028 -7.37 -12.79 18.78
N PHE A 1029 -7.99 -12.05 17.87
CA PHE A 1029 -8.07 -12.35 16.43
C PHE A 1029 -7.31 -11.33 15.59
N LEU A 1030 -6.79 -11.76 14.44
CA LEU A 1030 -6.21 -10.90 13.42
C LEU A 1030 -6.64 -11.35 12.02
N ILE A 1031 -7.17 -10.39 11.25
CA ILE A 1031 -7.39 -10.45 9.80
C ILE A 1031 -6.56 -9.33 9.18
N MET A 1032 -5.89 -9.58 8.05
CA MET A 1032 -5.41 -8.51 7.17
C MET A 1032 -5.35 -8.99 5.72
N GLY A 1033 -5.65 -8.10 4.77
CA GLY A 1033 -5.48 -8.29 3.33
C GLY A 1033 -4.62 -7.18 2.72
N ARG A 1034 -3.88 -7.49 1.64
CA ARG A 1034 -3.15 -6.53 0.77
C ARG A 1034 -2.83 -7.18 -0.57
N VAL A 1035 -2.44 -6.44 -1.62
CA VAL A 1035 -2.02 -6.94 -2.95
C VAL A 1035 -0.56 -7.40 -3.01
N THR A 1036 -0.25 -8.47 -3.76
CA THR A 1036 0.94 -9.32 -3.53
C THR A 1036 1.18 -10.36 -4.66
N TYR A 1037 2.35 -11.01 -4.66
CA TYR A 1037 2.62 -12.19 -5.52
C TYR A 1037 2.44 -13.47 -4.71
N VAL A 1038 2.31 -14.65 -5.34
CA VAL A 1038 2.10 -15.92 -4.63
C VAL A 1038 3.11 -16.15 -3.48
N HIS A 1039 4.38 -15.73 -3.63
CA HIS A 1039 5.40 -15.88 -2.59
C HIS A 1039 5.15 -15.03 -1.33
N HIS A 1040 4.40 -13.94 -1.42
CA HIS A 1040 4.07 -13.10 -0.27
C HIS A 1040 2.89 -13.63 0.55
N TYR A 1041 2.12 -14.58 0.01
CA TYR A 1041 1.15 -15.33 0.79
C TYR A 1041 1.84 -16.33 1.73
N LEU A 1042 3.10 -16.69 1.49
CA LEU A 1042 3.81 -17.73 2.24
C LEU A 1042 3.97 -17.42 3.74
N PRO A 1043 4.25 -16.18 4.19
CA PRO A 1043 4.21 -15.84 5.61
C PRO A 1043 2.80 -15.92 6.21
N THR A 1044 1.76 -15.52 5.46
CA THR A 1044 0.36 -15.57 5.94
C THR A 1044 -0.20 -17.00 5.94
N LEU A 1045 0.24 -17.84 5.01
CA LEU A 1045 -0.09 -19.26 4.94
C LEU A 1045 0.30 -19.96 6.24
N TYR A 1046 1.40 -19.56 6.89
CA TYR A 1046 1.83 -20.14 8.16
C TYR A 1046 0.76 -20.02 9.25
N PHE A 1047 0.18 -18.84 9.41
CA PHE A 1047 -0.91 -18.63 10.38
C PHE A 1047 -2.17 -19.41 10.01
N SER A 1048 -2.49 -19.53 8.71
CA SER A 1048 -3.62 -20.36 8.27
C SER A 1048 -3.40 -21.86 8.55
N VAL A 1049 -2.16 -22.35 8.44
CA VAL A 1049 -1.77 -23.73 8.76
C VAL A 1049 -1.88 -24.00 10.26
N LEU A 1050 -1.44 -23.05 11.10
CA LEU A 1050 -1.63 -23.13 12.55
C LEU A 1050 -3.11 -23.13 12.93
N MET A 1051 -3.94 -22.30 12.28
CA MET A 1051 -5.39 -22.28 12.50
C MET A 1051 -6.08 -23.57 12.08
N LEU A 1052 -5.71 -24.14 10.94
CA LEU A 1052 -6.22 -25.44 10.49
C LEU A 1052 -5.88 -26.55 11.51
N ALA A 1053 -4.63 -26.60 11.96
CA ALA A 1053 -4.22 -27.56 12.99
C ALA A 1053 -4.96 -27.34 14.31
N HIS A 1054 -5.14 -26.09 14.73
CA HIS A 1054 -5.88 -25.74 15.95
C HIS A 1054 -7.34 -26.19 15.88
N LEU A 1055 -8.05 -25.96 14.78
CA LEU A 1055 -9.45 -26.37 14.63
C LEU A 1055 -9.60 -27.90 14.59
N LEU A 1056 -8.70 -28.60 13.91
CA LEU A 1056 -8.68 -30.07 13.92
C LEU A 1056 -8.37 -30.61 15.32
N ASP A 1057 -7.47 -29.96 16.06
CA ASP A 1057 -7.20 -30.32 17.44
C ASP A 1057 -8.44 -30.11 18.32
N HIS A 1058 -9.00 -28.91 18.30
CA HIS A 1058 -10.14 -28.51 19.13
C HIS A 1058 -11.37 -29.38 18.90
N PHE A 1059 -11.76 -29.58 17.63
CA PHE A 1059 -12.97 -30.32 17.30
C PHE A 1059 -12.78 -31.84 17.26
N VAL A 1060 -11.61 -32.34 16.87
CA VAL A 1060 -11.40 -33.78 16.63
C VAL A 1060 -10.46 -34.40 17.67
N PHE A 1061 -9.20 -33.95 17.74
CA PHE A 1061 -8.16 -34.68 18.49
C PHE A 1061 -8.27 -34.49 20.01
N SER A 1062 -8.59 -33.29 20.47
CA SER A 1062 -8.78 -32.95 21.89
C SER A 1062 -10.21 -33.15 22.38
N SER A 1063 -11.17 -33.35 21.46
CA SER A 1063 -12.56 -33.63 21.80
C SER A 1063 -12.71 -34.97 22.50
N ARG A 1064 -13.45 -34.98 23.62
CA ARG A 1064 -13.81 -36.20 24.37
C ARG A 1064 -14.92 -37.01 23.69
N ARG A 1065 -15.59 -36.44 22.68
CA ARG A 1065 -16.73 -37.08 21.99
C ARG A 1065 -16.31 -38.21 21.05
N TYR A 1066 -15.07 -38.18 20.58
CA TYR A 1066 -14.58 -39.14 19.58
C TYR A 1066 -13.69 -40.21 20.21
N THR A 1067 -13.85 -41.44 19.74
CA THR A 1067 -12.99 -42.57 20.15
C THR A 1067 -11.58 -42.43 19.59
N LEU A 1068 -10.60 -43.09 20.23
CA LEU A 1068 -9.20 -43.10 19.74
C LEU A 1068 -9.08 -43.61 18.30
N LYS A 1069 -9.89 -44.62 17.92
CA LYS A 1069 -9.92 -45.14 16.55
C LYS A 1069 -10.36 -44.08 15.55
N THR A 1070 -11.41 -43.32 15.87
CA THR A 1070 -11.89 -42.23 15.01
C THR A 1070 -10.83 -41.15 14.84
N LYS A 1071 -10.11 -40.79 15.91
CA LYS A 1071 -9.01 -39.82 15.87
C LYS A 1071 -7.85 -40.31 14.98
N GLN A 1072 -7.47 -41.57 15.11
CA GLN A 1072 -6.43 -42.19 14.26
C GLN A 1072 -6.82 -42.23 12.79
N ILE A 1073 -8.08 -42.55 12.48
CA ILE A 1073 -8.61 -42.55 11.11
C ILE A 1073 -8.55 -41.13 10.54
N ALA A 1074 -9.03 -40.13 11.29
CA ALA A 1074 -9.00 -38.73 10.87
C ALA A 1074 -7.57 -38.23 10.62
N PHE A 1075 -6.64 -38.51 11.54
CA PHE A 1075 -5.23 -38.16 11.37
C PHE A 1075 -4.61 -38.86 10.15
N SER A 1076 -4.82 -40.17 10.01
CA SER A 1076 -4.28 -40.96 8.90
C SER A 1076 -4.81 -40.47 7.55
N PHE A 1077 -6.09 -40.10 7.49
CA PHE A 1077 -6.71 -39.53 6.30
C PHE A 1077 -6.07 -38.18 5.94
N CYS A 1078 -5.99 -37.23 6.88
CA CYS A 1078 -5.38 -35.93 6.65
C CYS A 1078 -3.90 -36.04 6.24
N ALA A 1079 -3.12 -36.86 6.95
CA ALA A 1079 -1.70 -37.07 6.65
C ALA A 1079 -1.50 -37.71 5.26
N SER A 1080 -2.31 -38.72 4.92
CA SER A 1080 -2.25 -39.38 3.60
C SER A 1080 -2.62 -38.43 2.47
N LEU A 1081 -3.61 -37.56 2.68
CA LEU A 1081 -4.02 -36.56 1.70
C LEU A 1081 -2.91 -35.52 1.43
N ILE A 1082 -2.23 -35.05 2.49
CA ILE A 1082 -1.09 -34.11 2.38
C ILE A 1082 0.08 -34.78 1.66
N ILE A 1083 0.47 -35.99 2.07
CA ILE A 1083 1.58 -36.72 1.45
C ILE A 1083 1.28 -37.05 -0.02
N GLY A 1084 0.08 -37.51 -0.32
CA GLY A 1084 -0.35 -37.86 -1.67
C GLY A 1084 -0.36 -36.65 -2.61
N THR A 1085 -0.88 -35.51 -2.15
CA THR A 1085 -0.88 -34.29 -2.97
C THR A 1085 0.50 -33.67 -3.13
N PHE A 1086 1.35 -33.69 -2.10
CA PHE A 1086 2.76 -33.32 -2.25
C PHE A 1086 3.46 -34.19 -3.29
N TRP A 1087 3.28 -35.52 -3.22
CA TRP A 1087 3.95 -36.43 -4.15
C TRP A 1087 3.50 -36.23 -5.60
N TRP A 1088 2.24 -35.84 -5.80
CA TRP A 1088 1.70 -35.47 -7.11
C TRP A 1088 2.34 -34.19 -7.66
N PHE A 1089 2.45 -33.15 -6.85
CA PHE A 1089 2.98 -31.84 -7.26
C PHE A 1089 4.49 -31.65 -7.03
N LYS A 1090 5.22 -32.69 -6.58
CA LYS A 1090 6.65 -32.58 -6.25
C LYS A 1090 7.50 -32.05 -7.40
N GLY A 1091 7.12 -32.36 -8.66
CA GLY A 1091 7.83 -31.91 -9.86
C GLY A 1091 7.94 -30.40 -9.97
N MET A 1092 6.93 -29.67 -9.48
CA MET A 1092 6.88 -28.21 -9.52
C MET A 1092 8.00 -27.56 -8.70
N ALA A 1093 8.38 -28.18 -7.56
CA ALA A 1093 9.47 -27.73 -6.71
C ALA A 1093 10.79 -28.47 -6.97
N PHE A 1094 10.76 -29.75 -7.39
CA PHE A 1094 11.94 -30.57 -7.68
C PHE A 1094 12.50 -30.40 -9.11
N GLY A 1095 11.79 -29.67 -9.95
CA GLY A 1095 12.11 -29.42 -11.35
C GLY A 1095 11.45 -30.47 -12.25
N ILE A 1096 10.65 -30.00 -13.21
CA ILE A 1096 9.99 -30.81 -14.23
C ILE A 1096 10.98 -31.05 -15.38
N ASP A 1097 11.18 -32.31 -15.76
CA ASP A 1097 12.05 -32.72 -16.86
C ASP A 1097 11.27 -32.88 -18.17
N GLY A 1098 11.85 -32.46 -19.29
CA GLY A 1098 11.30 -32.67 -20.63
C GLY A 1098 10.12 -31.75 -20.99
N PRO A 1099 9.42 -32.06 -22.11
CA PRO A 1099 8.28 -31.29 -22.58
C PRO A 1099 7.13 -31.30 -21.57
N ILE A 1100 6.51 -30.14 -21.32
CA ILE A 1100 5.42 -30.05 -20.33
C ILE A 1100 4.20 -30.88 -20.74
N SER A 1101 3.99 -31.08 -22.04
CA SER A 1101 2.90 -31.87 -22.62
C SER A 1101 2.88 -33.33 -22.17
N GLU A 1102 4.04 -33.88 -21.76
CA GLU A 1102 4.15 -35.25 -21.26
C GLU A 1102 3.64 -35.39 -19.82
N HIS A 1103 3.69 -34.31 -19.03
CA HIS A 1103 3.29 -34.30 -17.62
C HIS A 1103 1.80 -34.01 -17.46
N LYS A 1104 0.93 -34.95 -17.86
CA LYS A 1104 -0.54 -34.81 -17.76
C LYS A 1104 -1.03 -34.83 -16.31
N GLY A 1105 -2.04 -34.02 -15.99
CA GLY A 1105 -2.75 -34.04 -14.70
C GLY A 1105 -2.25 -33.05 -13.63
N LEU A 1106 -1.33 -32.15 -13.99
CA LEU A 1106 -0.89 -31.04 -13.13
C LEU A 1106 -1.90 -29.87 -13.13
N LEU A 1107 -2.72 -29.74 -14.18
CA LEU A 1107 -3.73 -28.70 -14.31
C LEU A 1107 -5.03 -29.08 -13.61
N TRP A 1108 -5.15 -28.77 -12.32
CA TRP A 1108 -6.41 -28.92 -11.58
C TRP A 1108 -7.35 -27.72 -11.76
N ARG A 1109 -6.81 -26.55 -12.11
CA ARG A 1109 -7.55 -25.33 -12.45
C ARG A 1109 -7.09 -24.80 -13.80
N LYS A 1110 -8.02 -24.34 -14.63
CA LYS A 1110 -7.74 -23.77 -15.97
C LYS A 1110 -6.85 -22.52 -15.92
N SER A 1111 -6.92 -21.76 -14.82
CA SER A 1111 -6.16 -20.53 -14.63
C SER A 1111 -4.68 -20.76 -14.32
N TRP A 1112 -4.26 -22.01 -14.03
CA TRP A 1112 -2.85 -22.32 -13.85
C TRP A 1112 -2.18 -22.39 -15.21
N ASN A 1113 -1.37 -21.38 -15.53
CA ASN A 1113 -0.54 -21.30 -16.74
C ASN A 1113 0.60 -22.34 -16.74
N ILE A 1114 0.32 -23.62 -16.53
CA ILE A 1114 1.32 -24.70 -16.53
C ILE A 1114 1.54 -25.20 -17.96
N TYR A 1115 0.48 -25.54 -18.69
CA TYR A 1115 0.63 -25.91 -20.10
C TYR A 1115 0.66 -24.63 -20.95
N ASN A 1116 1.48 -24.63 -22.00
CA ASN A 1116 1.37 -23.62 -23.04
C ASN A 1116 0.10 -23.95 -23.86
N GLU A 1117 -0.81 -22.99 -23.96
CA GLU A 1117 -1.78 -22.97 -25.06
C GLU A 1117 -1.10 -22.49 -26.34
#